data_AF-A0A8J7I8Q9-F1
#
_entry.id   AF-A0A8J7I8Q9-F1
#
_cell.length_a   1.000
_cell.length_b   1.000
_cell.length_c   1.000
_cell.angle_alpha   90.00
_cell.angle_beta   90.00
_cell.angle_gamma   90.00
#
_symmetry.space_group_name_H-M   'P 1'
#
loop_
_entity.id
_entity.type
_entity.pdbx_description
1 polymer ?
#
loop_
_entity_poly.entity_id
_entity_poly.type
_entity_poly.pdbx_seq_one_letter_code
_entity_poly.pdbx_strand_id
1 'polypeptide(L)'
;MVEKRQQPESATFRPSDFMRARRPYLFSDTQVVGEPLLDRNFLEYHLETLTSRSQEKDFEHFCRRLAEKELCPNLLPQTGPTGGGDSKVDSETYPVSDAVSLRWYEGVGREAASERWAFAVSAKQQWRSKVRSDVQGIVETQRSYTLIYFISSRYIKDKDRANIEDELRKQYNIYVRVLDRTWILDKVFQNKRENLAVETLKINLPLTPAVKKGALDTSREAELKELETQIKDPIRYQGVEYQLVEDCLEAAILSRELELPRVEVEGRFARAERIAEQYGMHQQKLRCAYAKAWTAYWWHDDFHTFNRIYDDVERLAIESSQVTDIEKLANLWQLLWTTVQRSQLEAYDAKLEARTKTLHTELQRLQADQDRPSTALQARSIELLMDLSESRHEPAELKRILEEFRKVFAEGEGLVNFPVAPLIEILMELGKYLPDDPGFDELFEAVLILSQQRESKATSGRMLLTRGRQKLLGGNRYEAIHLLGRAQHNLAMRECHGELIAALSLCASAYESIGLLWAARSNMLLAASQAFNEYWENSTITIQAFACLQRLVWLELQLGRIPITLAWIETSTVIAQAIGLNEEAKEKFIKERETQDAVLGILLLKTALKDLQCLEFLPAVLEELGFHHSFMASLYALGYEDYLRSEGWIPEEEDEASVRKFFNDWIAQPASHDLPELPEFLAEGTVELRSQVLGCNVVAEVLNNSRSLFIAESILAAFEAFLATSLDSQLFPHQPNIRFQIVSSGSVANVIDFHIKEEGGETLETLIEVKHSVNESYIADLNSESLGKTLAELIIRVIFKIAFVSNPEQYFKGLLQDELAFSRALDFTNVAIAVWNILGKSPKLQLMDWKLSDSDKHFPPQRTNAWNNETVQNISEERANVFSPKPGHGEPPPELKSVDHLKHRERKVFSLLDIHLWDKASWSGTGFGLIPNNRNLPLLELALLFQDENASKKIFYQWRKDIGDEDVEEKIRVSIITGIDADNPAAYRVVIGMNPDWLKASSDSQFILTYRINTMNPRDSRNLDQFIDMFEKLGFYILTPGCVSQDGSSANFFTELGILKKQIFIRPAWQIGEHDFDVCGIQPDDKVIIPEDVKDPPVVSALARLRKLKYR
;
A
#
# COMPACT_ATOMS: atom_id res chain seq x y z
N MET A 1 4.69 23.05 -1.21
CA MET A 1 3.64 24.00 -0.79
C MET A 1 2.33 23.24 -0.70
N VAL A 2 1.88 22.97 0.53
CA VAL A 2 0.64 22.24 0.79
C VAL A 2 -0.51 23.21 0.55
N GLU A 3 -1.30 22.97 -0.50
CA GLU A 3 -2.60 23.61 -0.66
C GLU A 3 -3.41 23.31 0.60
N LYS A 4 -3.53 24.33 1.46
CA LYS A 4 -4.56 24.39 2.48
C LYS A 4 -5.89 24.31 1.75
N ARG A 5 -6.44 23.10 1.63
CA ARG A 5 -7.88 22.91 1.52
C ARG A 5 -8.49 23.79 2.59
N GLN A 6 -9.23 24.81 2.17
CA GLN A 6 -10.04 25.62 3.04
C GLN A 6 -10.85 24.66 3.89
N GLN A 7 -10.52 24.59 5.19
CA GLN A 7 -11.35 23.90 6.15
C GLN A 7 -12.73 24.57 6.07
N PRO A 8 -13.81 23.82 5.79
CA PRO A 8 -15.14 24.39 5.94
C PRO A 8 -15.27 24.88 7.38
N GLU A 9 -15.82 26.08 7.56
CA GLU A 9 -16.22 26.62 8.86
C GLU A 9 -16.86 25.49 9.68
N SER A 10 -16.39 25.31 10.93
CA SER A 10 -16.72 24.16 11.78
C SER A 10 -18.22 23.87 11.82
N ALA A 11 -18.66 22.89 11.04
CA ALA A 11 -19.97 22.30 11.21
C ALA A 11 -20.03 21.75 12.63
N THR A 12 -20.90 22.32 13.47
CA THR A 12 -21.21 21.78 14.81
C THR A 12 -21.48 20.28 14.68
N PHE A 13 -20.63 19.45 15.29
CA PHE A 13 -20.78 18.00 15.28
C PHE A 13 -22.14 17.61 15.84
N ARG A 14 -22.96 16.92 15.06
CA ARG A 14 -24.23 16.34 15.51
C ARG A 14 -24.07 14.84 15.72
N PRO A 15 -24.53 14.28 16.85
CA PRO A 15 -24.59 12.83 17.06
C PRO A 15 -25.24 12.09 15.89
N SER A 16 -26.33 12.62 15.34
CA SER A 16 -27.03 12.05 14.18
C SER A 16 -26.15 11.89 12.95
N ASP A 17 -25.36 12.91 12.60
CA ASP A 17 -24.42 12.86 11.48
C ASP A 17 -23.30 11.84 11.73
N PHE A 18 -22.81 11.74 12.97
CA PHE A 18 -21.79 10.76 13.34
C PHE A 18 -22.31 9.32 13.22
N MET A 19 -23.51 9.05 13.72
CA MET A 19 -24.13 7.72 13.63
C MET A 19 -24.43 7.36 12.18
N ARG A 20 -24.93 8.31 11.38
CA ARG A 20 -25.19 8.12 9.94
C ARG A 20 -23.90 7.80 9.18
N ALA A 21 -22.79 8.46 9.51
CA ALA A 21 -21.50 8.17 8.88
C ALA A 21 -20.94 6.78 9.25
N ARG A 22 -21.12 6.33 10.50
CA ARG A 22 -20.58 5.04 10.99
C ARG A 22 -21.48 3.84 10.70
N ARG A 23 -22.79 4.07 10.63
CA ARG A 23 -23.85 3.05 10.52
C ARG A 23 -24.94 3.54 9.55
N PRO A 24 -24.60 3.82 8.28
CA PRO A 24 -25.56 4.37 7.31
C PRO A 24 -26.77 3.48 7.09
N TYR A 25 -26.60 2.16 7.25
CA TYR A 25 -27.68 1.18 7.12
C TYR A 25 -28.80 1.32 8.17
N LEU A 26 -28.60 2.06 9.27
CA LEU A 26 -29.66 2.35 10.26
C LEU A 26 -30.56 3.54 9.87
N PHE A 27 -30.23 4.25 8.80
CA PHE A 27 -30.95 5.42 8.32
C PHE A 27 -31.58 5.15 6.95
N SER A 28 -32.34 6.12 6.44
CA SER A 28 -33.03 6.00 5.16
C SER A 28 -32.02 5.94 4.01
N ASP A 29 -32.18 4.96 3.12
CA ASP A 29 -31.39 4.83 1.89
C ASP A 29 -32.08 5.49 0.66
N THR A 30 -33.20 6.16 0.89
CA THR A 30 -33.99 6.86 -0.13
C THR A 30 -33.39 8.21 -0.53
N GLN A 31 -33.30 8.46 -1.85
CA GLN A 31 -32.80 9.72 -2.41
C GLN A 31 -33.92 10.50 -3.12
N VAL A 32 -33.99 11.82 -2.90
CA VAL A 32 -34.93 12.70 -3.62
C VAL A 32 -34.20 13.33 -4.80
N VAL A 33 -34.62 12.99 -6.02
CA VAL A 33 -34.07 13.51 -7.27
C VAL A 33 -35.15 14.32 -7.99
N GLY A 34 -34.86 15.51 -8.50
CA GLY A 34 -35.84 16.27 -9.28
C GLY A 34 -35.95 15.72 -10.70
N GLU A 35 -37.09 15.13 -11.07
CA GLU A 35 -37.35 14.64 -12.43
C GLU A 35 -38.51 15.40 -13.10
N PRO A 36 -38.38 15.82 -14.37
CA PRO A 36 -39.48 16.37 -15.14
C PRO A 36 -40.43 15.25 -15.58
N LEU A 37 -41.71 15.30 -15.16
CA LEU A 37 -42.71 14.29 -15.54
C LEU A 37 -43.67 14.84 -16.61
N LEU A 38 -43.67 14.24 -17.80
CA LEU A 38 -44.60 14.59 -18.88
C LEU A 38 -45.93 13.84 -18.68
N ASP A 39 -47.04 14.56 -18.55
CA ASP A 39 -48.38 13.95 -18.49
C ASP A 39 -48.92 13.60 -19.91
N ARG A 40 -49.67 12.50 -20.01
CA ARG A 40 -50.24 12.02 -21.28
C ARG A 40 -51.27 12.97 -21.86
N ASN A 41 -52.17 13.51 -21.03
CA ASN A 41 -53.19 14.46 -21.52
C ASN A 41 -52.53 15.78 -21.96
N PHE A 42 -51.47 16.18 -21.25
CA PHE A 42 -50.69 17.36 -21.62
C PHE A 42 -50.03 17.21 -23.00
N LEU A 43 -49.36 16.09 -23.27
CA LEU A 43 -48.76 15.82 -24.58
C LEU A 43 -49.83 15.74 -25.68
N GLU A 44 -50.97 15.11 -25.40
CA GLU A 44 -52.08 15.01 -26.36
C GLU A 44 -52.62 16.39 -26.78
N TYR A 45 -52.85 17.28 -25.82
CA TYR A 45 -53.24 18.67 -26.09
C TYR A 45 -52.16 19.44 -26.86
N HIS A 46 -50.88 19.21 -26.52
CA HIS A 46 -49.75 19.80 -27.22
C HIS A 46 -49.75 19.40 -28.71
N LEU A 47 -49.95 18.10 -29.01
CA LEU A 47 -50.02 17.58 -30.39
C LEU A 47 -51.24 18.10 -31.17
N GLU A 48 -52.39 18.35 -30.52
CA GLU A 48 -53.57 18.93 -31.18
C GLU A 48 -53.35 20.37 -31.66
N THR A 49 -52.56 21.15 -30.90
CA THR A 49 -52.39 22.60 -31.06
C THR A 49 -51.14 23.02 -31.83
N LEU A 50 -50.33 22.08 -32.34
CA LEU A 50 -49.07 22.33 -33.06
C LEU A 50 -49.17 23.39 -34.17
N THR A 51 -50.19 23.29 -35.04
CA THR A 51 -50.38 24.21 -36.17
C THR A 51 -50.77 25.63 -35.73
N SER A 52 -51.42 25.76 -34.57
CA SER A 52 -51.76 27.07 -34.00
C SER A 52 -50.55 27.78 -33.38
N ARG A 53 -49.49 27.03 -33.07
CA ARG A 53 -48.25 27.51 -32.45
C ARG A 53 -47.07 27.61 -33.42
N SER A 54 -47.29 27.30 -34.71
CA SER A 54 -46.24 27.24 -35.74
C SER A 54 -45.08 26.30 -35.39
N GLN A 55 -45.38 25.16 -34.74
CA GLN A 55 -44.41 24.17 -34.27
C GLN A 55 -44.33 22.92 -35.17
N GLU A 56 -44.74 23.02 -36.43
CA GLU A 56 -44.74 21.88 -37.36
C GLU A 56 -43.33 21.30 -37.56
N LYS A 57 -42.30 22.16 -37.60
CA LYS A 57 -40.90 21.73 -37.70
C LYS A 57 -40.39 21.02 -36.44
N ASP A 58 -40.80 21.49 -35.26
CA ASP A 58 -40.45 20.82 -33.99
C ASP A 58 -41.13 19.43 -33.94
N PHE A 59 -42.36 19.30 -34.47
CA PHE A 59 -43.07 18.03 -34.58
C PHE A 59 -42.46 17.07 -35.60
N GLU A 60 -42.02 17.56 -36.76
CA GLU A 60 -41.23 16.78 -37.74
C GLU A 60 -39.95 16.25 -37.09
N HIS A 61 -39.23 17.10 -36.36
CA HIS A 61 -38.03 16.72 -35.64
C HIS A 61 -38.30 15.64 -34.57
N PHE A 62 -39.36 15.83 -33.77
CA PHE A 62 -39.80 14.84 -32.78
C PHE A 62 -40.18 13.49 -33.42
N CYS A 63 -40.99 13.50 -34.49
CA CYS A 63 -41.41 12.27 -35.16
C CYS A 63 -40.23 11.51 -35.77
N ARG A 64 -39.24 12.23 -36.32
CA ARG A 64 -37.98 11.62 -36.79
C ARG A 64 -37.23 10.96 -35.62
N ARG A 65 -37.02 11.68 -34.52
CA ARG A 65 -36.31 11.16 -33.34
C ARG A 65 -37.04 9.97 -32.70
N LEU A 66 -38.37 9.98 -32.70
CA LEU A 66 -39.19 8.87 -32.22
C LEU A 66 -39.10 7.67 -33.18
N ALA A 67 -39.13 7.91 -34.50
CA ALA A 67 -38.92 6.88 -35.51
C ALA A 67 -37.50 6.28 -35.46
N GLU A 68 -36.48 7.08 -35.15
CA GLU A 68 -35.10 6.60 -34.91
C GLU A 68 -35.03 5.59 -33.77
N LYS A 69 -35.92 5.69 -32.79
CA LYS A 69 -35.98 4.78 -31.63
C LYS A 69 -36.90 3.59 -31.83
N GLU A 70 -38.01 3.78 -32.53
CA GLU A 70 -39.07 2.76 -32.61
C GLU A 70 -39.11 1.98 -33.92
N LEU A 71 -38.57 2.55 -35.01
CA LEU A 71 -38.68 1.99 -36.36
C LEU A 71 -37.29 1.65 -36.91
N CYS A 72 -36.42 2.65 -37.07
CA CYS A 72 -35.08 2.44 -37.60
C CYS A 72 -34.12 3.60 -37.23
N PRO A 73 -32.92 3.34 -36.67
CA PRO A 73 -32.03 4.40 -36.18
C PRO A 73 -31.31 5.26 -37.24
N ASN A 74 -31.44 4.94 -38.53
CA ASN A 74 -30.67 5.53 -39.64
C ASN A 74 -31.49 6.50 -40.51
N LEU A 75 -32.05 7.55 -39.92
CA LEU A 75 -32.85 8.56 -40.63
C LEU A 75 -32.05 9.84 -40.95
N LEU A 76 -32.14 10.33 -42.19
CA LEU A 76 -31.51 11.59 -42.62
C LEU A 76 -32.36 12.82 -42.22
N PRO A 77 -31.77 13.83 -41.56
CA PRO A 77 -32.44 15.12 -41.38
C PRO A 77 -32.48 15.90 -42.71
N GLN A 78 -33.57 16.61 -42.96
CA GLN A 78 -33.68 17.49 -44.14
C GLN A 78 -32.84 18.77 -43.91
N THR A 79 -31.75 18.95 -44.67
CA THR A 79 -30.90 20.15 -44.59
C THR A 79 -30.94 20.95 -45.90
N GLY A 80 -31.76 22.00 -45.93
CA GLY A 80 -31.82 23.00 -47.02
C GLY A 80 -32.80 24.15 -46.69
N PRO A 81 -32.65 25.36 -47.28
CA PRO A 81 -33.58 26.46 -47.07
C PRO A 81 -34.98 26.06 -47.58
N THR A 82 -36.03 26.34 -46.79
CA THR A 82 -37.43 25.90 -47.03
C THR A 82 -38.14 26.60 -48.20
N GLY A 83 -37.45 26.77 -49.32
CA GLY A 83 -37.96 27.40 -50.54
C GLY A 83 -37.05 27.09 -51.73
N GLY A 84 -37.09 25.85 -52.22
CA GLY A 84 -36.39 25.41 -53.44
C GLY A 84 -35.41 24.27 -53.19
N GLY A 85 -35.88 23.02 -53.29
CA GLY A 85 -35.04 21.83 -53.19
C GLY A 85 -35.83 20.54 -53.39
N ASP A 86 -35.34 19.69 -54.29
CA ASP A 86 -36.00 18.60 -55.03
C ASP A 86 -36.15 17.26 -54.25
N SER A 87 -36.40 17.31 -52.93
CA SER A 87 -36.37 16.10 -52.10
C SER A 87 -37.71 15.40 -51.92
N LYS A 88 -38.86 16.11 -51.96
CA LYS A 88 -40.26 15.60 -51.83
C LYS A 88 -40.56 14.59 -50.67
N VAL A 89 -39.60 14.27 -49.79
CA VAL A 89 -39.71 13.46 -48.54
C VAL A 89 -39.31 14.29 -47.32
N ASP A 90 -39.88 14.03 -46.14
CA ASP A 90 -39.51 14.73 -44.89
C ASP A 90 -38.28 14.09 -44.20
N SER A 91 -38.12 12.78 -44.34
CA SER A 91 -36.92 12.03 -43.95
C SER A 91 -36.85 10.72 -44.74
N GLU A 92 -35.67 10.12 -44.87
CA GLU A 92 -35.49 8.79 -45.49
C GLU A 92 -34.42 7.98 -44.76
N THR A 93 -34.48 6.66 -44.88
CA THR A 93 -33.37 5.81 -44.42
C THR A 93 -32.15 5.99 -45.31
N TYR A 94 -30.97 6.00 -44.70
CA TYR A 94 -29.71 5.91 -45.42
C TYR A 94 -29.01 4.58 -45.10
N PRO A 95 -28.33 3.95 -46.06
CA PRO A 95 -27.59 2.73 -45.79
C PRO A 95 -26.54 2.97 -44.70
N VAL A 96 -26.51 2.10 -43.70
CA VAL A 96 -25.48 2.11 -42.64
C VAL A 96 -24.68 0.82 -42.71
N SER A 97 -23.44 0.87 -42.23
CA SER A 97 -22.61 -0.33 -42.15
C SER A 97 -23.16 -1.34 -41.13
N ASP A 98 -22.83 -2.61 -41.35
CA ASP A 98 -23.22 -3.69 -40.44
C ASP A 98 -22.70 -3.47 -39.00
N ALA A 99 -21.54 -2.84 -38.83
CA ALA A 99 -21.00 -2.51 -37.52
C ALA A 99 -21.87 -1.53 -36.72
N VAL A 100 -22.63 -0.66 -37.41
CA VAL A 100 -23.58 0.27 -36.78
C VAL A 100 -24.90 -0.45 -36.49
N SER A 101 -25.42 -1.23 -37.43
CA SER A 101 -26.70 -1.95 -37.25
C SER A 101 -26.63 -3.06 -36.20
N LEU A 102 -25.46 -3.69 -36.02
CA LEU A 102 -25.23 -4.75 -35.03
C LEU A 102 -25.33 -4.28 -33.58
N ARG A 103 -25.25 -2.95 -33.35
CA ARG A 103 -25.38 -2.32 -32.02
C ARG A 103 -26.81 -1.86 -31.71
N TRP A 104 -27.74 -2.01 -32.66
CA TRP A 104 -29.12 -1.60 -32.46
C TRP A 104 -29.90 -2.69 -31.73
N TYR A 105 -30.32 -2.40 -30.50
CA TYR A 105 -31.26 -3.25 -29.75
C TYR A 105 -32.73 -2.82 -29.93
N GLU A 106 -32.97 -1.67 -30.56
CA GLU A 106 -34.28 -1.06 -30.82
C GLU A 106 -34.47 -0.87 -32.34
N GLY A 107 -35.68 -1.14 -32.87
CA GLY A 107 -36.01 -1.02 -34.30
C GLY A 107 -35.76 -2.28 -35.16
N VAL A 108 -36.05 -2.20 -36.46
CA VAL A 108 -35.95 -3.33 -37.42
C VAL A 108 -34.58 -3.33 -38.11
N GLY A 109 -33.57 -3.94 -37.47
CA GLY A 109 -32.16 -3.65 -37.76
C GLY A 109 -31.59 -4.07 -39.13
N ARG A 110 -31.83 -5.29 -39.62
CA ARG A 110 -31.17 -5.78 -40.87
C ARG A 110 -31.83 -5.27 -42.14
N GLU A 111 -33.15 -5.11 -42.14
CA GLU A 111 -33.93 -4.70 -43.31
C GLU A 111 -33.83 -3.17 -43.51
N ALA A 112 -33.93 -2.38 -42.43
CA ALA A 112 -33.79 -0.92 -42.51
C ALA A 112 -32.37 -0.44 -42.88
N ALA A 113 -31.34 -1.28 -42.67
CA ALA A 113 -29.96 -0.99 -43.06
C ALA A 113 -29.70 -1.16 -44.57
N SER A 114 -30.51 -1.97 -45.26
CA SER A 114 -30.32 -2.34 -46.67
C SER A 114 -31.42 -1.83 -47.61
N GLU A 115 -32.63 -1.60 -47.10
CA GLU A 115 -33.76 -1.03 -47.85
C GLU A 115 -33.86 0.49 -47.72
N ARG A 116 -34.42 1.13 -48.76
CA ARG A 116 -34.79 2.55 -48.74
C ARG A 116 -36.23 2.73 -48.29
N TRP A 117 -36.43 3.35 -47.14
CA TRP A 117 -37.74 3.72 -46.60
C TRP A 117 -37.89 5.24 -46.59
N ALA A 118 -39.07 5.73 -46.92
CA ALA A 118 -39.39 7.15 -46.88
C ALA A 118 -40.32 7.48 -45.71
N PHE A 119 -40.17 8.67 -45.16
CA PHE A 119 -40.98 9.19 -44.06
C PHE A 119 -41.60 10.51 -44.48
N ALA A 120 -42.91 10.61 -44.27
CA ALA A 120 -43.68 11.83 -44.41
C ALA A 120 -44.38 12.14 -43.09
N VAL A 121 -44.40 13.40 -42.67
CA VAL A 121 -44.96 13.85 -41.39
C VAL A 121 -45.98 14.95 -41.64
N SER A 122 -47.12 14.90 -40.94
CA SER A 122 -48.17 15.92 -41.12
C SER A 122 -48.87 16.29 -39.83
N ALA A 123 -49.03 17.61 -39.65
CA ALA A 123 -49.88 18.18 -38.62
C ALA A 123 -51.28 18.60 -39.13
N LYS A 124 -51.58 18.47 -40.44
CA LYS A 124 -52.80 19.00 -41.07
C LYS A 124 -54.06 18.21 -40.69
N GLN A 125 -55.18 18.91 -40.48
CA GLN A 125 -56.49 18.28 -40.23
C GLN A 125 -56.98 17.43 -41.41
N GLN A 126 -56.78 17.90 -42.65
CA GLN A 126 -57.11 17.14 -43.87
C GLN A 126 -56.01 16.12 -44.23
N TRP A 127 -55.75 15.17 -43.33
CA TRP A 127 -54.65 14.20 -43.48
C TRP A 127 -54.82 13.29 -44.71
N ARG A 128 -56.05 12.97 -45.13
CA ARG A 128 -56.34 12.08 -46.28
C ARG A 128 -55.91 12.65 -47.63
N SER A 129 -56.04 13.97 -47.84
CA SER A 129 -55.56 14.60 -49.07
C SER A 129 -54.03 14.77 -49.03
N LYS A 130 -53.49 15.04 -47.83
CA LYS A 130 -52.05 15.21 -47.60
C LYS A 130 -51.27 13.89 -47.81
N VAL A 131 -51.71 12.77 -47.22
CA VAL A 131 -51.05 11.46 -47.42
C VAL A 131 -51.03 11.03 -48.89
N ARG A 132 -52.11 11.27 -49.64
CA ARG A 132 -52.14 10.99 -51.09
C ARG A 132 -51.15 11.86 -51.86
N SER A 133 -51.15 13.16 -51.58
CA SER A 133 -50.23 14.11 -52.21
C SER A 133 -48.76 13.80 -51.90
N ASP A 134 -48.46 13.45 -50.65
CA ASP A 134 -47.10 13.18 -50.22
C ASP A 134 -46.61 11.84 -50.77
N VAL A 135 -47.41 10.78 -50.67
CA VAL A 135 -47.04 9.47 -51.27
C VAL A 135 -46.86 9.60 -52.78
N GLN A 136 -47.75 10.32 -53.49
CA GLN A 136 -47.56 10.59 -54.91
C GLN A 136 -46.25 11.34 -55.16
N GLY A 137 -45.95 12.40 -54.39
CA GLY A 137 -44.72 13.17 -54.50
C GLY A 137 -43.46 12.32 -54.27
N ILE A 138 -43.49 11.42 -53.29
CA ILE A 138 -42.40 10.48 -52.97
C ILE A 138 -42.19 9.48 -54.10
N VAL A 139 -43.27 8.91 -54.66
CA VAL A 139 -43.18 7.95 -55.78
C VAL A 139 -42.65 8.60 -57.05
N GLU A 140 -43.04 9.84 -57.33
CA GLU A 140 -42.54 10.62 -58.47
C GLU A 140 -41.03 10.86 -58.44
N THR A 141 -40.36 10.72 -57.28
CA THR A 141 -38.90 10.85 -57.18
C THR A 141 -38.12 9.69 -57.82
N GLN A 142 -38.78 8.55 -58.08
CA GLN A 142 -38.18 7.33 -58.66
C GLN A 142 -36.97 6.76 -57.89
N ARG A 143 -36.88 6.98 -56.56
CA ARG A 143 -35.74 6.56 -55.72
C ARG A 143 -35.80 5.11 -55.19
N SER A 144 -36.71 4.28 -55.72
CA SER A 144 -36.90 2.85 -55.40
C SER A 144 -37.19 2.54 -53.93
N TYR A 145 -38.10 3.28 -53.29
CA TYR A 145 -38.52 3.01 -51.92
C TYR A 145 -39.36 1.72 -51.81
N THR A 146 -39.10 0.90 -50.80
CA THR A 146 -39.86 -0.34 -50.53
C THR A 146 -41.03 -0.12 -49.56
N LEU A 147 -40.90 0.87 -48.68
CA LEU A 147 -41.85 1.20 -47.62
C LEU A 147 -41.91 2.72 -47.37
N ILE A 148 -43.12 3.24 -47.15
CA ILE A 148 -43.35 4.64 -46.80
C ILE A 148 -44.11 4.70 -45.47
N TYR A 149 -43.55 5.40 -44.49
CA TYR A 149 -44.22 5.74 -43.24
C TYR A 149 -44.83 7.14 -43.33
N PHE A 150 -46.10 7.29 -43.00
CA PHE A 150 -46.79 8.56 -42.87
C PHE A 150 -47.18 8.79 -41.41
N ILE A 151 -46.52 9.71 -40.72
CA ILE A 151 -46.75 10.01 -39.30
C ILE A 151 -47.66 11.24 -39.19
N SER A 152 -48.78 11.09 -38.49
CA SER A 152 -49.79 12.14 -38.34
C SER A 152 -49.99 12.50 -36.88
N SER A 153 -50.02 13.80 -36.59
CA SER A 153 -50.43 14.28 -35.27
C SER A 153 -51.92 14.07 -35.00
N ARG A 154 -52.74 13.56 -35.94
CA ARG A 154 -54.21 13.46 -35.79
C ARG A 154 -54.64 12.04 -35.43
N TYR A 155 -55.79 11.91 -34.78
CA TYR A 155 -56.47 10.62 -34.61
C TYR A 155 -57.02 10.11 -35.93
N ILE A 156 -56.75 8.86 -36.25
CA ILE A 156 -57.20 8.22 -37.49
C ILE A 156 -57.96 6.94 -37.15
N LYS A 157 -59.21 6.82 -37.64
CA LYS A 157 -59.99 5.59 -37.46
C LYS A 157 -59.33 4.44 -38.23
N ASP A 158 -59.21 3.27 -37.60
CA ASP A 158 -58.55 2.08 -38.19
C ASP A 158 -59.08 1.71 -39.58
N LYS A 159 -60.41 1.76 -39.78
CA LYS A 159 -61.04 1.48 -41.08
C LYS A 159 -60.57 2.45 -42.17
N ASP A 160 -60.42 3.72 -41.82
CA ASP A 160 -60.00 4.77 -42.74
C ASP A 160 -58.50 4.68 -43.05
N ARG A 161 -57.69 4.28 -42.05
CA ARG A 161 -56.26 3.99 -42.20
C ARG A 161 -56.04 2.85 -43.20
N ALA A 162 -56.65 1.69 -42.93
CA ALA A 162 -56.45 0.48 -43.73
C ALA A 162 -56.91 0.67 -45.19
N ASN A 163 -58.07 1.32 -45.40
CA ASN A 163 -58.57 1.62 -46.75
C ASN A 163 -57.58 2.45 -47.57
N ILE A 164 -56.94 3.45 -46.96
CA ILE A 164 -55.96 4.32 -47.64
C ILE A 164 -54.63 3.60 -47.87
N GLU A 165 -54.14 2.82 -46.92
CA GLU A 165 -52.93 2.00 -47.11
C GLU A 165 -53.10 1.01 -48.26
N ASP A 166 -54.23 0.30 -48.32
CA ASP A 166 -54.53 -0.65 -49.39
C ASP A 166 -54.77 0.03 -50.75
N GLU A 167 -55.44 1.19 -50.76
CA GLU A 167 -55.64 2.02 -51.96
C GLU A 167 -54.28 2.43 -52.56
N LEU A 168 -53.40 3.02 -51.74
CA LEU A 168 -52.09 3.50 -52.18
C LEU A 168 -51.14 2.36 -52.56
N ARG A 169 -51.18 1.24 -51.83
CA ARG A 169 -50.38 0.05 -52.14
C ARG A 169 -50.80 -0.56 -53.49
N LYS A 170 -52.10 -0.65 -53.79
CA LYS A 170 -52.57 -1.13 -55.10
C LYS A 170 -52.22 -0.17 -56.23
N GLN A 171 -52.24 1.13 -55.97
CA GLN A 171 -51.98 2.15 -56.99
C GLN A 171 -50.50 2.27 -57.35
N TYR A 172 -49.59 2.19 -56.38
CA TYR A 172 -48.16 2.47 -56.60
C TYR A 172 -47.22 1.28 -56.35
N ASN A 173 -47.75 0.12 -55.94
CA ASN A 173 -46.99 -1.11 -55.63
C ASN A 173 -45.88 -0.93 -54.57
N ILE A 174 -46.07 -0.03 -53.61
CA ILE A 174 -45.17 0.23 -52.49
C ILE A 174 -45.97 0.08 -51.19
N TYR A 175 -45.35 -0.45 -50.13
CA TYR A 175 -46.01 -0.56 -48.84
C TYR A 175 -46.15 0.83 -48.20
N VAL A 176 -47.34 1.17 -47.73
CA VAL A 176 -47.60 2.43 -46.99
C VAL A 176 -48.10 2.09 -45.60
N ARG A 177 -47.53 2.72 -44.57
CA ARG A 177 -47.93 2.59 -43.17
C ARG A 177 -48.21 3.94 -42.57
N VAL A 178 -49.42 4.13 -42.05
CA VAL A 178 -49.87 5.37 -41.44
C VAL A 178 -49.82 5.22 -39.91
N LEU A 179 -49.03 6.06 -39.26
CA LEU A 179 -48.87 6.10 -37.81
C LEU A 179 -49.57 7.36 -37.30
N ASP A 180 -50.61 7.18 -36.49
CA ASP A 180 -51.47 8.27 -36.04
C ASP A 180 -51.08 8.75 -34.63
N ARG A 181 -51.83 9.72 -34.07
CA ARG A 181 -51.57 10.23 -32.71
C ARG A 181 -51.56 9.12 -31.66
N THR A 182 -52.42 8.12 -31.80
CA THR A 182 -52.52 7.00 -30.87
C THR A 182 -51.18 6.26 -30.79
N TRP A 183 -50.58 5.97 -31.95
CA TRP A 183 -49.25 5.36 -32.00
C TRP A 183 -48.19 6.22 -31.31
N ILE A 184 -48.18 7.53 -31.54
CA ILE A 184 -47.21 8.45 -30.89
C ILE A 184 -47.34 8.40 -29.37
N LEU A 185 -48.56 8.53 -28.84
CA LEU A 185 -48.79 8.52 -27.39
C LEU A 185 -48.42 7.16 -26.78
N ASP A 186 -48.77 6.07 -27.44
CA ASP A 186 -48.43 4.73 -26.95
C ASP A 186 -46.92 4.51 -26.96
N LYS A 187 -46.20 4.94 -28.01
CA LYS A 187 -44.74 4.83 -28.04
C LYS A 187 -44.04 5.73 -27.04
N VAL A 188 -44.59 6.90 -26.75
CA VAL A 188 -44.01 7.78 -25.73
C VAL A 188 -44.18 7.20 -24.32
N PHE A 189 -45.38 6.73 -23.96
CA PHE A 189 -45.64 6.34 -22.57
C PHE A 189 -45.43 4.85 -22.28
N GLN A 190 -45.69 3.95 -23.23
CA GLN A 190 -45.45 2.51 -23.01
C GLN A 190 -43.94 2.19 -23.07
N ASN A 191 -43.20 2.86 -23.95
CA ASN A 191 -41.76 2.62 -24.15
C ASN A 191 -40.87 3.65 -23.43
N LYS A 192 -41.43 4.44 -22.50
CA LYS A 192 -40.72 5.41 -21.66
C LYS A 192 -39.84 6.41 -22.46
N ARG A 193 -40.42 7.09 -23.45
CA ARG A 193 -39.77 8.11 -24.31
C ARG A 193 -40.21 9.54 -23.97
N GLU A 194 -40.66 9.78 -22.75
CA GLU A 194 -41.17 11.08 -22.30
C GLU A 194 -40.11 12.17 -22.46
N ASN A 195 -38.87 11.92 -22.03
CA ASN A 195 -37.75 12.88 -22.17
C ASN A 195 -37.49 13.25 -23.63
N LEU A 196 -37.62 12.30 -24.56
CA LEU A 196 -37.47 12.56 -25.99
C LEU A 196 -38.52 13.55 -26.49
N ALA A 197 -39.78 13.39 -26.06
CA ALA A 197 -40.86 14.30 -26.39
C ALA A 197 -40.66 15.69 -25.76
N VAL A 198 -40.19 15.75 -24.51
CA VAL A 198 -39.92 17.00 -23.79
C VAL A 198 -38.85 17.82 -24.49
N GLU A 199 -37.70 17.22 -24.78
CA GLU A 199 -36.55 17.91 -25.40
C GLU A 199 -36.86 18.36 -26.83
N THR A 200 -37.46 17.49 -27.65
CA THR A 200 -37.62 17.77 -29.09
C THR A 200 -38.80 18.67 -29.42
N LEU A 201 -39.90 18.58 -28.65
CA LEU A 201 -41.05 19.50 -28.77
C LEU A 201 -40.88 20.77 -27.93
N LYS A 202 -39.73 20.90 -27.22
CA LYS A 202 -39.40 22.04 -26.34
C LYS A 202 -40.49 22.31 -25.31
N ILE A 203 -40.95 21.25 -24.65
CA ILE A 203 -41.98 21.35 -23.61
C ILE A 203 -41.32 21.78 -22.32
N ASN A 204 -41.70 22.93 -21.78
CA ASN A 204 -41.26 23.36 -20.45
C ASN A 204 -42.09 22.61 -19.39
N LEU A 205 -41.45 21.69 -18.65
CA LEU A 205 -42.06 20.98 -17.53
C LEU A 205 -41.53 21.50 -16.18
N PRO A 206 -42.39 21.63 -15.15
CA PRO A 206 -41.93 21.82 -13.78
C PRO A 206 -41.20 20.56 -13.28
N LEU A 207 -40.09 20.75 -12.56
CA LEU A 207 -39.38 19.66 -11.89
C LEU A 207 -40.22 19.14 -10.73
N THR A 208 -40.51 17.84 -10.71
CA THR A 208 -41.23 17.20 -9.61
C THR A 208 -40.22 16.40 -8.80
N PRO A 209 -40.21 16.48 -7.45
CA PRO A 209 -39.36 15.62 -6.65
C PRO A 209 -39.77 14.15 -6.85
N ALA A 210 -38.92 13.38 -7.51
CA ALA A 210 -39.02 11.93 -7.66
C ALA A 210 -38.21 11.26 -6.55
N VAL A 211 -38.88 10.41 -5.79
CA VAL A 211 -38.27 9.67 -4.69
C VAL A 211 -37.70 8.38 -5.26
N LYS A 212 -36.37 8.29 -5.35
CA LYS A 212 -35.67 7.05 -5.67
C LYS A 212 -35.48 6.26 -4.38
N LYS A 213 -36.41 5.34 -4.13
CA LYS A 213 -36.37 4.46 -2.96
C LYS A 213 -35.18 3.52 -3.05
N GLY A 214 -34.45 3.41 -1.96
CA GLY A 214 -33.43 2.38 -1.81
C GLY A 214 -34.05 1.01 -1.49
N ALA A 215 -33.21 -0.02 -1.49
CA ALA A 215 -33.67 -1.39 -1.31
C ALA A 215 -34.10 -1.65 0.14
N LEU A 216 -33.40 -1.05 1.12
CA LEU A 216 -33.70 -1.21 2.54
C LEU A 216 -35.01 -0.51 2.89
N ASP A 217 -35.20 0.73 2.47
CA ASP A 217 -36.42 1.48 2.76
C ASP A 217 -37.66 0.86 2.12
N THR A 218 -37.52 0.29 0.91
CA THR A 218 -38.63 -0.44 0.27
C THR A 218 -39.06 -1.63 1.13
N SER A 219 -38.11 -2.39 1.68
CA SER A 219 -38.41 -3.50 2.58
C SER A 219 -39.02 -3.03 3.90
N ARG A 220 -38.40 -2.03 4.53
CA ARG A 220 -38.84 -1.45 5.82
C ARG A 220 -40.23 -0.83 5.75
N GLU A 221 -40.56 -0.12 4.67
CA GLU A 221 -41.90 0.44 4.49
C GLU A 221 -42.95 -0.65 4.35
N ALA A 222 -42.63 -1.73 3.63
CA ALA A 222 -43.54 -2.86 3.47
C ALA A 222 -43.79 -3.55 4.83
N GLU A 223 -42.72 -3.80 5.58
CA GLU A 223 -42.78 -4.37 6.93
C GLU A 223 -43.53 -3.47 7.91
N LEU A 224 -43.25 -2.16 7.94
CA LEU A 224 -43.95 -1.19 8.78
C LEU A 224 -45.45 -1.15 8.43
N LYS A 225 -45.80 -1.17 7.14
CA LYS A 225 -47.20 -1.18 6.70
C LYS A 225 -47.91 -2.46 7.11
N GLU A 226 -47.22 -3.60 7.02
CA GLU A 226 -47.74 -4.88 7.48
C GLU A 226 -47.97 -4.83 8.99
N LEU A 227 -46.97 -4.48 9.80
CA LEU A 227 -47.08 -4.35 11.26
C LEU A 227 -48.20 -3.40 11.67
N GLU A 228 -48.33 -2.22 11.07
CA GLU A 228 -49.42 -1.28 11.37
C GLU A 228 -50.80 -1.83 10.99
N THR A 229 -50.89 -2.69 9.97
CA THR A 229 -52.14 -3.38 9.61
C THR A 229 -52.47 -4.44 10.65
N GLN A 230 -51.47 -5.19 11.10
CA GLN A 230 -51.60 -6.22 12.12
C GLN A 230 -52.01 -5.61 13.48
N ILE A 231 -51.32 -4.57 13.95
CA ILE A 231 -51.60 -3.84 15.21
C ILE A 231 -53.04 -3.29 15.25
N LYS A 232 -53.62 -2.94 14.10
CA LYS A 232 -55.00 -2.45 14.00
C LYS A 232 -56.05 -3.55 14.18
N ASP A 233 -55.71 -4.82 14.03
CA ASP A 233 -56.62 -5.95 14.22
C ASP A 233 -56.68 -6.35 15.71
N PRO A 234 -57.78 -6.03 16.43
CA PRO A 234 -57.87 -6.33 17.86
C PRO A 234 -57.97 -7.82 18.18
N ILE A 235 -58.41 -8.65 17.21
CA ILE A 235 -58.60 -10.09 17.41
C ILE A 235 -57.25 -10.82 17.39
N ARG A 236 -56.30 -10.34 16.59
CA ARG A 236 -54.98 -10.96 16.39
C ARG A 236 -54.20 -11.16 17.68
N TYR A 237 -54.29 -10.21 18.62
CA TYR A 237 -53.48 -10.20 19.83
C TYR A 237 -54.20 -10.70 21.08
N GLN A 238 -55.43 -11.22 20.93
CA GLN A 238 -56.17 -11.77 22.05
C GLN A 238 -55.47 -13.02 22.60
N GLY A 239 -54.94 -12.94 23.83
CA GLY A 239 -54.13 -13.99 24.45
C GLY A 239 -52.67 -14.05 23.96
N VAL A 240 -52.22 -13.04 23.20
CA VAL A 240 -50.84 -12.91 22.68
C VAL A 240 -50.31 -11.48 22.90
N GLU A 241 -50.67 -10.87 24.03
CA GLU A 241 -50.41 -9.46 24.34
C GLU A 241 -48.92 -9.12 24.38
N TYR A 242 -48.06 -10.11 24.66
CA TYR A 242 -46.60 -9.97 24.54
C TYR A 242 -46.18 -9.53 23.13
N GLN A 243 -46.74 -10.14 22.08
CA GLN A 243 -46.41 -9.84 20.69
C GLN A 243 -46.91 -8.45 20.29
N LEU A 244 -48.03 -7.99 20.86
CA LEU A 244 -48.53 -6.63 20.60
C LEU A 244 -47.54 -5.56 21.04
N VAL A 245 -46.87 -5.77 22.17
CA VAL A 245 -45.81 -4.87 22.67
C VAL A 245 -44.60 -4.89 21.73
N GLU A 246 -44.15 -6.07 21.30
CA GLU A 246 -43.03 -6.23 20.36
C GLU A 246 -43.32 -5.56 19.01
N ASP A 247 -44.49 -5.82 18.42
CA ASP A 247 -44.88 -5.24 17.13
C ASP A 247 -45.01 -3.71 17.23
N CYS A 248 -45.51 -3.18 18.35
CA CYS A 248 -45.57 -1.74 18.58
C CYS A 248 -44.17 -1.11 18.69
N LEU A 249 -43.23 -1.79 19.35
CA LEU A 249 -41.85 -1.34 19.47
C LEU A 249 -41.13 -1.39 18.11
N GLU A 250 -41.29 -2.49 17.37
CA GLU A 250 -40.68 -2.66 16.05
C GLU A 250 -41.21 -1.62 15.05
N ALA A 251 -42.52 -1.35 15.06
CA ALA A 251 -43.10 -0.29 14.25
C ALA A 251 -42.49 1.09 14.56
N ALA A 252 -42.14 1.37 15.82
CA ALA A 252 -41.46 2.60 16.21
C ALA A 252 -39.99 2.64 15.76
N ILE A 253 -39.28 1.50 15.80
CA ILE A 253 -37.91 1.35 15.32
C ILE A 253 -37.85 1.50 13.79
N LEU A 254 -38.68 0.80 13.03
CA LEU A 254 -38.75 0.97 11.58
C LEU A 254 -39.08 2.41 11.18
N SER A 255 -39.95 3.08 11.94
CA SER A 255 -40.30 4.48 11.67
C SER A 255 -39.13 5.44 11.82
N ARG A 256 -38.22 5.24 12.79
CA ARG A 256 -37.00 6.06 12.90
C ARG A 256 -35.97 5.68 11.83
N GLU A 257 -35.86 4.41 11.47
CA GLU A 257 -34.91 3.96 10.43
C GLU A 257 -35.28 4.48 9.05
N LEU A 258 -36.58 4.62 8.78
CA LEU A 258 -37.14 5.29 7.60
C LEU A 258 -37.07 6.83 7.67
N GLU A 259 -36.58 7.39 8.78
CA GLU A 259 -36.52 8.84 9.03
C GLU A 259 -37.88 9.55 8.82
N LEU A 260 -38.98 8.90 9.24
CA LEU A 260 -40.31 9.47 9.20
C LEU A 260 -40.43 10.75 10.06
N PRO A 261 -41.45 11.60 9.84
CA PRO A 261 -41.64 12.82 10.63
C PRO A 261 -41.59 12.54 12.14
N ARG A 262 -40.86 13.38 12.89
CA ARG A 262 -40.63 13.20 14.34
C ARG A 262 -41.92 12.90 15.15
N VAL A 263 -43.02 13.58 14.83
CA VAL A 263 -44.33 13.39 15.49
C VAL A 263 -44.83 11.95 15.33
N GLU A 264 -44.62 11.35 14.17
CA GLU A 264 -45.01 9.97 13.90
C GLU A 264 -44.13 8.96 14.66
N VAL A 265 -42.82 9.19 14.67
CA VAL A 265 -41.85 8.35 15.39
C VAL A 265 -42.15 8.39 16.90
N GLU A 266 -42.23 9.59 17.48
CA GLU A 266 -42.54 9.77 18.89
C GLU A 266 -43.94 9.24 19.25
N GLY A 267 -44.91 9.41 18.37
CA GLY A 267 -46.27 8.88 18.55
C GLY A 267 -46.31 7.35 18.62
N ARG A 268 -45.52 6.66 17.79
CA ARG A 268 -45.39 5.20 17.81
C ARG A 268 -44.63 4.72 19.05
N PHE A 269 -43.56 5.40 19.47
CA PHE A 269 -42.90 5.10 20.74
C PHE A 269 -43.84 5.30 21.94
N ALA A 270 -44.64 6.37 21.97
CA ALA A 270 -45.63 6.61 23.02
C ALA A 270 -46.76 5.55 23.01
N ARG A 271 -47.12 4.99 21.84
CA ARG A 271 -48.02 3.82 21.77
C ARG A 271 -47.34 2.59 22.37
N ALA A 272 -46.11 2.28 21.96
CA ALA A 272 -45.35 1.15 22.48
C ALA A 272 -45.21 1.21 24.01
N GLU A 273 -44.87 2.38 24.57
CA GLU A 273 -44.79 2.58 26.02
C GLU A 273 -46.12 2.34 26.74
N ARG A 274 -47.24 2.92 26.26
CA ARG A 274 -48.56 2.72 26.89
C ARG A 274 -48.98 1.25 26.89
N ILE A 275 -48.76 0.55 25.77
CA ILE A 275 -49.10 -0.86 25.66
C ILE A 275 -48.16 -1.71 26.53
N ALA A 276 -46.87 -1.38 26.57
CA ALA A 276 -45.90 -2.03 27.46
C ALA A 276 -46.25 -1.80 28.94
N GLU A 277 -46.69 -0.61 29.33
CA GLU A 277 -47.14 -0.32 30.70
C GLU A 277 -48.33 -1.20 31.11
N GLN A 278 -49.29 -1.35 30.21
CA GLN A 278 -50.56 -2.05 30.45
C GLN A 278 -50.41 -3.58 30.43
N TYR A 279 -49.65 -4.12 29.47
CA TYR A 279 -49.60 -5.56 29.21
C TYR A 279 -48.17 -6.15 29.17
N GLY A 280 -47.16 -5.29 29.09
CA GLY A 280 -45.77 -5.70 28.88
C GLY A 280 -45.06 -6.14 30.16
N MET A 281 -44.09 -7.04 29.97
CA MET A 281 -43.18 -7.45 31.04
C MET A 281 -42.11 -6.38 31.29
N HIS A 282 -41.45 -6.46 32.46
CA HIS A 282 -40.41 -5.51 32.86
C HIS A 282 -39.32 -5.30 31.79
N GLN A 283 -38.85 -6.37 31.15
CA GLN A 283 -37.87 -6.31 30.06
C GLN A 283 -38.37 -5.54 28.83
N GLN A 284 -39.66 -5.65 28.48
CA GLN A 284 -40.23 -4.94 27.35
C GLN A 284 -40.38 -3.45 27.64
N LYS A 285 -40.72 -3.09 28.89
CA LYS A 285 -40.76 -1.70 29.37
C LYS A 285 -39.36 -1.07 29.25
N LEU A 286 -38.33 -1.78 29.71
CA LEU A 286 -36.94 -1.33 29.60
C LEU A 286 -36.48 -1.17 28.14
N ARG A 287 -36.78 -2.14 27.27
CA ARG A 287 -36.44 -2.07 25.84
C ARG A 287 -37.11 -0.88 25.14
N CYS A 288 -38.38 -0.60 25.44
CA CYS A 288 -39.08 0.56 24.90
C CYS A 288 -38.43 1.87 25.33
N ALA A 289 -38.17 2.03 26.64
CA ALA A 289 -37.53 3.22 27.19
C ALA A 289 -36.11 3.43 26.62
N TYR A 290 -35.32 2.36 26.55
CA TYR A 290 -33.96 2.40 25.98
C TYR A 290 -33.98 2.76 24.49
N ALA A 291 -34.82 2.11 23.68
CA ALA A 291 -34.91 2.40 22.26
C ALA A 291 -35.32 3.86 22.01
N LYS A 292 -36.23 4.40 22.81
CA LYS A 292 -36.65 5.81 22.75
C LYS A 292 -35.53 6.77 23.16
N ALA A 293 -34.75 6.46 24.20
CA ALA A 293 -33.56 7.24 24.57
C ALA A 293 -32.53 7.26 23.43
N TRP A 294 -32.29 6.11 22.80
CA TRP A 294 -31.41 5.98 21.65
C TRP A 294 -31.88 6.82 20.46
N THR A 295 -33.19 6.85 20.19
CA THR A 295 -33.81 7.69 19.15
C THR A 295 -33.62 9.19 19.47
N ALA A 296 -33.89 9.60 20.70
CA ALA A 296 -33.75 11.00 21.11
C ALA A 296 -32.31 11.51 20.89
N TYR A 297 -31.31 10.69 21.20
CA TYR A 297 -29.91 11.05 21.02
C TYR A 297 -29.42 10.97 19.56
N TRP A 298 -29.58 9.81 18.90
CA TRP A 298 -28.94 9.53 17.60
C TRP A 298 -29.76 9.95 16.37
N TRP A 299 -31.06 10.22 16.49
CA TRP A 299 -31.89 10.68 15.36
C TRP A 299 -32.38 12.13 15.52
N HIS A 300 -32.57 12.58 16.76
CA HIS A 300 -33.18 13.89 17.02
C HIS A 300 -32.24 14.89 17.68
N ASP A 301 -31.03 14.47 18.06
CA ASP A 301 -30.04 15.29 18.78
C ASP A 301 -30.65 16.04 20.00
N ASP A 302 -31.66 15.42 20.65
CA ASP A 302 -32.44 16.01 21.75
C ASP A 302 -31.91 15.54 23.12
N PHE A 303 -30.86 16.22 23.59
CA PHE A 303 -30.15 15.87 24.82
C PHE A 303 -31.00 16.02 26.08
N HIS A 304 -31.94 16.98 26.13
CA HIS A 304 -32.81 17.16 27.30
C HIS A 304 -33.84 16.04 27.41
N THR A 305 -34.47 15.65 26.29
CA THR A 305 -35.38 14.51 26.26
C THR A 305 -34.64 13.23 26.59
N PHE A 306 -33.46 13.02 26.01
CA PHE A 306 -32.57 11.91 26.35
C PHE A 306 -32.24 11.85 27.85
N ASN A 307 -31.83 12.97 28.45
CA ASN A 307 -31.47 13.06 29.88
C ASN A 307 -32.64 12.71 30.81
N ARG A 308 -33.87 13.08 30.41
CA ARG A 308 -35.09 12.72 31.15
C ARG A 308 -35.41 11.23 31.03
N ILE A 309 -35.36 10.66 29.83
CA ILE A 309 -35.66 9.23 29.60
C ILE A 309 -34.63 8.34 30.30
N TYR A 310 -33.39 8.82 30.48
CA TYR A 310 -32.39 8.10 31.28
C TYR A 310 -32.91 7.73 32.67
N ASP A 311 -33.63 8.63 33.38
CA ASP A 311 -34.19 8.34 34.71
C ASP A 311 -35.19 7.15 34.65
N ASP A 312 -35.95 7.04 33.56
CA ASP A 312 -36.89 5.92 33.37
C ASP A 312 -36.18 4.60 33.09
N VAL A 313 -35.11 4.63 32.29
CA VAL A 313 -34.27 3.46 31.99
C VAL A 313 -33.52 3.01 33.25
N GLU A 314 -32.96 3.95 34.02
CA GLU A 314 -32.27 3.68 35.27
C GLU A 314 -33.18 2.96 36.27
N ARG A 315 -34.36 3.51 36.53
CA ARG A 315 -35.36 2.90 37.42
C ARG A 315 -35.77 1.49 36.98
N LEU A 316 -35.75 1.21 35.68
CA LEU A 316 -36.10 -0.09 35.11
C LEU A 316 -34.91 -1.05 35.00
N ALA A 317 -33.66 -0.61 35.15
CA ALA A 317 -32.48 -1.45 34.95
C ALA A 317 -31.82 -1.89 36.28
N ILE A 318 -31.78 -1.00 37.28
CA ILE A 318 -31.18 -1.27 38.60
C ILE A 318 -31.88 -2.45 39.27
N GLU A 319 -31.15 -3.20 40.10
CA GLU A 319 -31.61 -4.41 40.81
C GLU A 319 -31.91 -5.59 39.87
N SER A 320 -31.77 -5.44 38.55
CA SER A 320 -31.89 -6.54 37.60
C SER A 320 -30.81 -7.60 37.87
N SER A 321 -31.19 -8.87 37.72
CA SER A 321 -30.24 -10.00 37.74
C SER A 321 -29.63 -10.28 36.36
N GLN A 322 -30.06 -9.55 35.33
CA GLN A 322 -29.55 -9.64 33.97
C GLN A 322 -28.57 -8.50 33.70
N VAL A 323 -27.30 -8.83 33.50
CA VAL A 323 -26.25 -7.83 33.20
C VAL A 323 -26.56 -7.02 31.94
N THR A 324 -27.27 -7.59 30.97
CA THR A 324 -27.67 -6.90 29.73
C THR A 324 -28.64 -5.74 29.96
N ASP A 325 -29.30 -5.67 31.12
CA ASP A 325 -30.12 -4.52 31.49
C ASP A 325 -29.28 -3.37 32.03
N ILE A 326 -28.28 -3.68 32.86
CA ILE A 326 -27.27 -2.72 33.33
C ILE A 326 -26.39 -2.23 32.17
N GLU A 327 -26.06 -3.09 31.22
CA GLU A 327 -25.32 -2.73 30.00
C GLU A 327 -26.03 -1.64 29.18
N LYS A 328 -27.36 -1.75 29.01
CA LYS A 328 -28.16 -0.70 28.36
C LYS A 328 -28.00 0.64 29.08
N LEU A 329 -28.07 0.63 30.41
CA LEU A 329 -27.89 1.84 31.22
C LEU A 329 -26.47 2.41 31.10
N ALA A 330 -25.44 1.55 31.11
CA ALA A 330 -24.05 1.94 30.92
C ALA A 330 -23.79 2.53 29.52
N ASN A 331 -24.40 1.97 28.47
CA ASN A 331 -24.35 2.53 27.12
C ASN A 331 -24.94 3.94 27.08
N LEU A 332 -26.11 4.17 27.71
CA LEU A 332 -26.66 5.53 27.82
C LEU A 332 -25.74 6.44 28.65
N TRP A 333 -25.10 5.92 29.69
CA TRP A 333 -24.18 6.70 30.51
C TRP A 333 -22.95 7.16 29.71
N GLN A 334 -22.41 6.33 28.81
CA GLN A 334 -21.31 6.74 27.91
C GLN A 334 -21.72 7.90 26.99
N LEU A 335 -22.97 7.89 26.48
CA LEU A 335 -23.51 9.01 25.71
C LEU A 335 -23.64 10.26 26.57
N LEU A 336 -24.15 10.12 27.79
CA LEU A 336 -24.31 11.21 28.74
C LEU A 336 -22.95 11.82 29.14
N TRP A 337 -21.97 10.98 29.45
CA TRP A 337 -20.58 11.39 29.73
C TRP A 337 -20.04 12.23 28.57
N THR A 338 -20.13 11.71 27.34
CA THR A 338 -19.68 12.41 26.13
C THR A 338 -20.40 13.76 25.92
N THR A 339 -21.71 13.81 26.22
CA THR A 339 -22.53 15.02 26.11
C THR A 339 -22.05 16.11 27.08
N VAL A 340 -21.73 15.73 28.32
CA VAL A 340 -21.19 16.62 29.35
C VAL A 340 -19.78 17.09 28.98
N GLN A 341 -18.90 16.19 28.55
CA GLN A 341 -17.53 16.56 28.12
C GLN A 341 -17.52 17.53 26.92
N ARG A 342 -18.56 17.51 26.10
CA ARG A 342 -18.75 18.44 24.97
C ARG A 342 -19.56 19.69 25.31
N SER A 343 -19.90 19.89 26.59
CA SER A 343 -20.67 21.05 27.08
C SER A 343 -22.04 21.21 26.40
N GLN A 344 -22.66 20.09 25.97
CA GLN A 344 -24.03 20.06 25.44
C GLN A 344 -25.07 19.94 26.57
N LEU A 345 -24.65 19.42 27.73
CA LEU A 345 -25.37 19.42 28.99
C LEU A 345 -24.39 19.73 30.12
N GLU A 346 -24.86 20.46 31.13
CA GLU A 346 -24.08 20.66 32.36
C GLU A 346 -24.07 19.38 33.21
N ALA A 347 -22.93 19.09 33.86
CA ALA A 347 -22.75 17.88 34.66
C ALA A 347 -23.80 17.74 35.78
N TYR A 348 -24.21 18.88 36.36
CA TYR A 348 -25.25 18.96 37.38
C TYR A 348 -26.62 18.56 36.83
N ASP A 349 -27.04 19.12 35.68
CA ASP A 349 -28.32 18.82 35.05
C ASP A 349 -28.38 17.37 34.53
N ALA A 350 -27.24 16.83 34.12
CA ALA A 350 -27.07 15.43 33.75
C ALA A 350 -27.08 14.45 34.94
N LYS A 351 -27.03 14.94 36.19
CA LYS A 351 -26.86 14.12 37.40
C LYS A 351 -25.69 13.14 37.30
N LEU A 352 -24.62 13.53 36.61
CA LEU A 352 -23.57 12.60 36.15
C LEU A 352 -22.93 11.82 37.30
N GLU A 353 -22.48 12.52 38.35
CA GLU A 353 -21.81 11.90 39.52
C GLU A 353 -22.71 10.88 40.24
N ALA A 354 -23.99 11.21 40.43
CA ALA A 354 -24.95 10.32 41.08
C ALA A 354 -25.19 9.04 40.25
N ARG A 355 -25.39 9.20 38.93
CA ARG A 355 -25.63 8.09 38.00
C ARG A 355 -24.41 7.20 37.84
N THR A 356 -23.20 7.79 37.76
CA THR A 356 -21.92 7.04 37.77
C THR A 356 -21.82 6.15 39.01
N LYS A 357 -22.06 6.72 40.20
CA LYS A 357 -21.99 5.98 41.46
C LYS A 357 -23.01 4.83 41.52
N THR A 358 -24.23 5.07 41.05
CA THR A 358 -25.27 4.05 40.97
C THR A 358 -24.86 2.89 40.07
N LEU A 359 -24.32 3.18 38.88
CA LEU A 359 -23.83 2.17 37.94
C LEU A 359 -22.70 1.32 38.53
N HIS A 360 -21.67 1.94 39.13
CA HIS A 360 -20.60 1.17 39.80
C HIS A 360 -21.16 0.25 40.88
N THR A 361 -22.09 0.75 41.70
CA THR A 361 -22.69 -0.05 42.79
C THR A 361 -23.41 -1.28 42.24
N GLU A 362 -24.19 -1.12 41.16
CA GLU A 362 -24.91 -2.23 40.53
C GLU A 362 -23.97 -3.21 39.81
N LEU A 363 -22.94 -2.72 39.13
CA LEU A 363 -21.94 -3.57 38.48
C LEU A 363 -21.15 -4.39 39.51
N GLN A 364 -20.74 -3.78 40.61
CA GLN A 364 -20.04 -4.48 41.71
C GLN A 364 -20.94 -5.52 42.39
N ARG A 365 -22.24 -5.23 42.52
CA ARG A 365 -23.22 -6.21 43.01
C ARG A 365 -23.29 -7.45 42.10
N LEU A 366 -23.31 -7.26 40.78
CA LEU A 366 -23.33 -8.37 39.81
C LEU A 366 -21.99 -9.11 39.74
N GLN A 367 -20.86 -8.44 39.93
CA GLN A 367 -19.55 -9.08 40.00
C GLN A 367 -19.39 -10.01 41.20
N ALA A 368 -20.08 -9.72 42.31
CA ALA A 368 -20.05 -10.55 43.51
C ALA A 368 -20.87 -11.85 43.39
N ASP A 369 -21.67 -12.01 42.33
CA ASP A 369 -22.51 -13.19 42.10
C ASP A 369 -21.68 -14.35 41.51
N GLN A 370 -21.16 -15.21 42.39
CA GLN A 370 -20.32 -16.36 42.02
C GLN A 370 -21.10 -17.48 41.30
N ASP A 371 -22.43 -17.50 41.38
CA ASP A 371 -23.26 -18.53 40.72
C ASP A 371 -23.42 -18.26 39.21
N ARG A 372 -23.11 -17.03 38.75
CA ARG A 372 -23.25 -16.59 37.35
C ARG A 372 -21.94 -16.00 36.82
N PRO A 373 -20.91 -16.83 36.57
CA PRO A 373 -19.57 -16.35 36.19
C PRO A 373 -19.56 -15.50 34.90
N SER A 374 -20.36 -15.84 33.88
CA SER A 374 -20.45 -15.00 32.66
C SER A 374 -21.05 -13.63 32.93
N THR A 375 -22.03 -13.55 33.84
CA THR A 375 -22.68 -12.28 34.23
C THR A 375 -21.72 -11.42 35.04
N ALA A 376 -21.04 -12.01 36.02
CA ALA A 376 -20.02 -11.33 36.83
C ALA A 376 -18.90 -10.78 35.94
N LEU A 377 -18.40 -11.60 35.01
CA LEU A 377 -17.33 -11.19 34.11
C LEU A 377 -17.77 -10.08 33.14
N GLN A 378 -18.98 -10.15 32.58
CA GLN A 378 -19.52 -9.08 31.73
C GLN A 378 -19.72 -7.78 32.52
N ALA A 379 -20.17 -7.85 33.77
CA ALA A 379 -20.30 -6.67 34.63
C ALA A 379 -18.93 -6.02 34.89
N ARG A 380 -17.88 -6.83 35.12
CA ARG A 380 -16.50 -6.34 35.22
C ARG A 380 -16.02 -5.68 33.93
N SER A 381 -16.32 -6.26 32.76
CA SER A 381 -15.99 -5.64 31.46
C SER A 381 -16.65 -4.26 31.28
N ILE A 382 -17.92 -4.14 31.66
CA ILE A 382 -18.66 -2.87 31.57
C ILE A 382 -18.06 -1.83 32.53
N GLU A 383 -17.70 -2.23 33.75
CA GLU A 383 -17.03 -1.32 34.71
C GLU A 383 -15.68 -0.85 34.17
N LEU A 384 -14.88 -1.74 33.56
CA LEU A 384 -13.60 -1.35 32.94
C LEU A 384 -13.77 -0.36 31.77
N LEU A 385 -14.87 -0.44 31.01
CA LEU A 385 -15.18 0.55 29.96
C LEU A 385 -15.59 1.90 30.55
N MET A 386 -16.23 1.90 31.72
CA MET A 386 -16.53 3.11 32.47
C MET A 386 -15.23 3.73 33.01
N ASP A 387 -14.40 2.95 33.70
CA ASP A 387 -13.08 3.36 34.18
C ASP A 387 -12.24 3.97 33.05
N LEU A 388 -12.26 3.35 31.86
CA LEU A 388 -11.54 3.86 30.69
C LEU A 388 -12.03 5.25 30.28
N SER A 389 -13.36 5.47 30.30
CA SER A 389 -13.98 6.76 29.99
C SER A 389 -13.64 7.83 31.04
N GLU A 390 -13.48 7.42 32.31
CA GLU A 390 -13.19 8.30 33.45
C GLU A 390 -11.72 8.60 33.65
N SER A 391 -10.80 7.77 33.15
CA SER A 391 -9.35 7.80 33.42
C SER A 391 -8.59 9.09 33.05
N ARG A 392 -9.27 10.14 32.53
CA ARG A 392 -8.73 11.49 32.19
C ARG A 392 -7.37 11.50 31.45
N HIS A 393 -7.03 10.44 30.73
CA HIS A 393 -5.73 10.23 30.08
C HIS A 393 -4.53 10.03 31.03
N GLU A 394 -4.75 9.54 32.25
CA GLU A 394 -3.66 9.14 33.15
C GLU A 394 -2.99 7.84 32.67
N PRO A 395 -1.70 7.84 32.27
CA PRO A 395 -1.07 6.67 31.65
C PRO A 395 -0.99 5.44 32.57
N ALA A 396 -0.81 5.66 33.88
CA ALA A 396 -0.73 4.58 34.86
C ALA A 396 -2.08 3.87 35.03
N GLU A 397 -3.18 4.63 34.97
CA GLU A 397 -4.53 4.09 35.06
C GLU A 397 -4.92 3.34 33.78
N LEU A 398 -4.59 3.90 32.61
CA LEU A 398 -4.78 3.21 31.34
C LEU A 398 -4.06 1.85 31.32
N LYS A 399 -2.79 1.81 31.75
CA LYS A 399 -2.03 0.56 31.85
C LYS A 399 -2.71 -0.47 32.76
N ARG A 400 -3.20 -0.04 33.94
CA ARG A 400 -3.96 -0.89 34.85
C ARG A 400 -5.21 -1.46 34.17
N ILE A 401 -5.97 -0.61 33.49
CA ILE A 401 -7.23 -1.00 32.83
C ILE A 401 -6.96 -2.03 31.71
N LEU A 402 -5.92 -1.82 30.89
CA LEU A 402 -5.55 -2.76 29.82
C LEU A 402 -5.13 -4.13 30.37
N GLU A 403 -4.36 -4.15 31.46
CA GLU A 403 -3.99 -5.38 32.19
C GLU A 403 -5.24 -6.12 32.73
N GLU A 404 -6.21 -5.38 33.27
CA GLU A 404 -7.46 -5.95 33.76
C GLU A 404 -8.35 -6.49 32.64
N PHE A 405 -8.43 -5.81 31.49
CA PHE A 405 -9.09 -6.35 30.30
C PHE A 405 -8.45 -7.67 29.86
N ARG A 406 -7.12 -7.77 29.88
CA ARG A 406 -6.41 -9.01 29.52
C ARG A 406 -6.84 -10.18 30.41
N LYS A 407 -6.96 -9.94 31.72
CA LYS A 407 -7.48 -10.95 32.67
C LYS A 407 -8.92 -11.32 32.35
N VAL A 408 -9.77 -10.33 32.02
CA VAL A 408 -11.15 -10.57 31.63
C VAL A 408 -11.26 -11.49 30.42
N PHE A 409 -10.45 -11.30 29.37
CA PHE A 409 -10.48 -12.19 28.20
C PHE A 409 -9.97 -13.60 28.53
N ALA A 410 -8.95 -13.72 29.39
CA ALA A 410 -8.44 -15.02 29.85
C ALA A 410 -9.48 -15.78 30.70
N GLU A 411 -10.13 -15.12 31.66
CA GLU A 411 -11.21 -15.70 32.47
C GLU A 411 -12.48 -16.00 31.65
N GLY A 412 -12.67 -15.28 30.53
CA GLY A 412 -13.75 -15.49 29.59
C GLY A 412 -13.61 -16.72 28.70
N GLU A 413 -12.44 -17.37 28.70
CA GLU A 413 -12.18 -18.60 27.97
C GLU A 413 -13.07 -19.74 28.51
N GLY A 414 -13.79 -20.42 27.61
CA GLY A 414 -14.75 -21.47 27.97
C GLY A 414 -16.11 -21.00 28.51
N LEU A 415 -16.31 -19.70 28.76
CA LEU A 415 -17.61 -19.15 29.15
C LEU A 415 -18.49 -18.87 27.92
N VAL A 416 -19.47 -19.74 27.69
CA VAL A 416 -20.36 -19.71 26.51
C VAL A 416 -21.17 -18.40 26.43
N ASN A 417 -21.71 -17.92 27.56
CA ASN A 417 -22.60 -16.76 27.61
C ASN A 417 -21.86 -15.42 27.77
N PHE A 418 -20.52 -15.41 27.79
CA PHE A 418 -19.76 -14.16 27.88
C PHE A 418 -19.64 -13.50 26.48
N PRO A 419 -20.06 -12.22 26.31
CA PRO A 419 -20.12 -11.57 25.00
C PRO A 419 -18.76 -11.01 24.58
N VAL A 420 -17.92 -11.89 24.03
CA VAL A 420 -16.56 -11.53 23.56
C VAL A 420 -16.59 -10.60 22.35
N ALA A 421 -17.41 -10.88 21.33
CA ALA A 421 -17.35 -10.16 20.05
C ALA A 421 -17.55 -8.63 20.16
N PRO A 422 -18.55 -8.10 20.91
CA PRO A 422 -18.69 -6.64 21.08
C PRO A 422 -17.49 -6.00 21.78
N LEU A 423 -16.86 -6.69 22.74
CA LEU A 423 -15.67 -6.18 23.42
C LEU A 423 -14.47 -6.12 22.48
N ILE A 424 -14.32 -7.11 21.58
CA ILE A 424 -13.29 -7.09 20.53
C ILE A 424 -13.50 -5.89 19.61
N GLU A 425 -14.73 -5.63 19.15
CA GLU A 425 -15.01 -4.47 18.28
C GLU A 425 -14.61 -3.14 18.95
N ILE A 426 -14.92 -2.98 20.24
CA ILE A 426 -14.54 -1.79 21.02
C ILE A 426 -13.01 -1.67 21.10
N LEU A 427 -12.30 -2.75 21.45
CA LEU A 427 -10.85 -2.76 21.50
C LEU A 427 -10.22 -2.40 20.15
N MET A 428 -10.72 -2.96 19.06
CA MET A 428 -10.22 -2.67 17.71
C MET A 428 -10.41 -1.19 17.33
N GLU A 429 -11.47 -0.53 17.80
CA GLU A 429 -11.65 0.91 17.65
C GLU A 429 -10.69 1.73 18.52
N LEU A 430 -10.44 1.29 19.77
CA LEU A 430 -9.47 1.92 20.68
C LEU A 430 -8.04 1.86 20.13
N GLY A 431 -7.67 0.75 19.47
CA GLY A 431 -6.35 0.57 18.88
C GLY A 431 -5.93 1.67 17.88
N LYS A 432 -6.90 2.39 17.27
CA LYS A 432 -6.62 3.54 16.39
C LYS A 432 -5.97 4.71 17.13
N TYR A 433 -6.23 4.85 18.42
CA TYR A 433 -5.70 5.92 19.27
C TYR A 433 -4.50 5.47 20.11
N LEU A 434 -4.25 4.15 20.17
CA LEU A 434 -3.15 3.52 20.88
C LEU A 434 -2.27 2.70 19.90
N PRO A 435 -1.68 3.32 18.86
CA PRO A 435 -0.85 2.60 17.91
C PRO A 435 0.46 2.10 18.54
N ASP A 436 0.98 2.77 19.58
CA ASP A 436 2.34 2.52 20.10
C ASP A 436 2.34 2.07 21.57
N ASP A 437 1.19 1.66 22.11
CA ASP A 437 1.07 1.25 23.52
C ASP A 437 1.39 -0.25 23.70
N PRO A 438 2.46 -0.62 24.44
CA PRO A 438 2.83 -2.02 24.63
C PRO A 438 1.79 -2.83 25.42
N GLY A 439 1.09 -2.19 26.36
CA GLY A 439 0.05 -2.87 27.15
C GLY A 439 -1.15 -3.24 26.27
N PHE A 440 -1.48 -2.39 25.30
CA PHE A 440 -2.51 -2.68 24.31
C PHE A 440 -2.08 -3.80 23.35
N ASP A 441 -0.82 -3.84 22.91
CA ASP A 441 -0.32 -4.91 22.05
C ASP A 441 -0.36 -6.28 22.75
N GLU A 442 0.00 -6.34 24.03
CA GLU A 442 -0.13 -7.56 24.84
C GLU A 442 -1.59 -8.01 25.00
N LEU A 443 -2.51 -7.06 25.20
CA LEU A 443 -3.94 -7.34 25.24
C LEU A 443 -4.43 -7.86 23.88
N PHE A 444 -4.02 -7.23 22.78
CA PHE A 444 -4.40 -7.62 21.43
C PHE A 444 -4.00 -9.06 21.11
N GLU A 445 -2.78 -9.48 21.44
CA GLU A 445 -2.33 -10.86 21.22
C GLU A 445 -3.17 -11.89 22.01
N ALA A 446 -3.51 -11.57 23.26
CA ALA A 446 -4.39 -12.44 24.07
C ALA A 446 -5.79 -12.58 23.43
N VAL A 447 -6.36 -11.47 22.97
CA VAL A 447 -7.67 -11.45 22.31
C VAL A 447 -7.65 -12.16 20.97
N LEU A 448 -6.55 -12.06 20.21
CA LEU A 448 -6.39 -12.70 18.91
C LEU A 448 -6.47 -14.23 19.02
N ILE A 449 -5.78 -14.82 20.01
CA ILE A 449 -5.81 -16.26 20.27
C ILE A 449 -7.25 -16.71 20.60
N LEU A 450 -7.94 -15.98 21.48
CA LEU A 450 -9.32 -16.28 21.86
C LEU A 450 -10.28 -16.17 20.66
N SER A 451 -10.14 -15.14 19.83
CA SER A 451 -10.97 -14.95 18.62
C SER A 451 -10.79 -16.09 17.63
N GLN A 452 -9.55 -16.53 17.41
CA GLN A 452 -9.24 -17.65 16.52
C GLN A 452 -9.88 -18.96 17.00
N GLN A 453 -9.89 -19.21 18.31
CA GLN A 453 -10.49 -20.41 18.91
C GLN A 453 -12.02 -20.37 18.90
N ARG A 454 -12.64 -19.21 19.17
CA ARG A 454 -14.10 -19.06 19.30
C ARG A 454 -14.82 -18.91 17.96
N GLU A 455 -14.20 -18.27 16.98
CA GLU A 455 -14.81 -17.99 15.68
C GLU A 455 -14.12 -18.71 14.55
N SER A 456 -12.97 -18.19 14.08
CA SER A 456 -12.27 -18.74 12.94
C SER A 456 -10.88 -18.13 12.75
N LYS A 457 -10.06 -18.82 11.93
CA LYS A 457 -8.81 -18.26 11.39
C LYS A 457 -9.07 -16.97 10.59
N ALA A 458 -10.16 -16.90 9.83
CA ALA A 458 -10.52 -15.71 9.04
C ALA A 458 -10.78 -14.47 9.91
N THR A 459 -11.51 -14.60 11.02
CA THR A 459 -11.73 -13.48 11.97
C THR A 459 -10.41 -12.94 12.50
N SER A 460 -9.54 -13.83 13.00
CA SER A 460 -8.22 -13.42 13.48
C SER A 460 -7.37 -12.75 12.39
N GLY A 461 -7.47 -13.21 11.14
CA GLY A 461 -6.82 -12.59 9.98
C GLY A 461 -7.32 -11.16 9.73
N ARG A 462 -8.63 -10.90 9.84
CA ARG A 462 -9.19 -9.54 9.70
C ARG A 462 -8.77 -8.62 10.84
N MET A 463 -8.66 -9.14 12.06
CA MET A 463 -8.13 -8.40 13.20
C MET A 463 -6.67 -8.00 12.97
N LEU A 464 -5.82 -8.95 12.55
CA LEU A 464 -4.43 -8.70 12.20
C LEU A 464 -4.29 -7.68 11.07
N LEU A 465 -5.09 -7.79 10.00
CA LEU A 465 -5.14 -6.82 8.90
C LEU A 465 -5.47 -5.41 9.42
N THR A 466 -6.47 -5.30 10.30
CA THR A 466 -6.90 -4.02 10.87
C THR A 466 -5.82 -3.42 11.77
N ARG A 467 -5.21 -4.22 12.66
CA ARG A 467 -4.13 -3.76 13.56
C ARG A 467 -2.87 -3.40 12.77
N GLY A 468 -2.46 -4.21 11.80
CA GLY A 468 -1.34 -3.92 10.92
C GLY A 468 -1.52 -2.61 10.15
N ARG A 469 -2.75 -2.33 9.66
CA ARG A 469 -3.08 -1.03 9.06
C ARG A 469 -2.95 0.13 10.06
N GLN A 470 -3.40 -0.04 11.31
CA GLN A 470 -3.27 0.98 12.36
C GLN A 470 -1.80 1.29 12.65
N LYS A 471 -0.96 0.25 12.82
CA LYS A 471 0.49 0.37 13.02
C LYS A 471 1.17 1.10 11.86
N LEU A 472 0.82 0.73 10.61
CA LEU A 472 1.37 1.38 9.42
C LEU A 472 1.02 2.87 9.34
N LEU A 473 -0.24 3.23 9.64
CA LEU A 473 -0.67 4.63 9.69
C LEU A 473 -0.05 5.41 10.86
N GLY A 474 0.24 4.72 11.97
CA GLY A 474 0.94 5.27 13.14
C GLY A 474 2.45 5.47 12.92
N GLY A 475 3.03 4.88 11.88
CA GLY A 475 4.47 4.96 11.59
C GLY A 475 5.30 3.77 12.08
N ASN A 476 4.68 2.77 12.73
CA ASN A 476 5.34 1.55 13.19
C ASN A 476 5.42 0.52 12.07
N ARG A 477 6.40 0.70 11.19
CA ARG A 477 6.51 -0.02 9.92
C ARG A 477 6.91 -1.47 10.13
N TYR A 478 7.82 -1.74 11.07
CA TYR A 478 8.30 -3.10 11.34
C TYR A 478 7.21 -3.98 11.97
N GLU A 479 6.48 -3.43 12.94
CA GLU A 479 5.35 -4.11 13.55
C GLU A 479 4.19 -4.30 12.56
N ALA A 480 3.97 -3.35 11.65
CA ALA A 480 3.01 -3.54 10.57
C ALA A 480 3.38 -4.73 9.67
N ILE A 481 4.66 -4.91 9.30
CA ILE A 481 5.14 -6.05 8.50
C ILE A 481 4.92 -7.38 9.25
N HIS A 482 5.12 -7.39 10.58
CA HIS A 482 4.81 -8.55 11.43
C HIS A 482 3.34 -8.95 11.33
N LEU A 483 2.44 -8.02 11.67
CA LEU A 483 1.01 -8.29 11.75
C LEU A 483 0.39 -8.57 10.38
N LEU A 484 0.79 -7.84 9.34
CA LEU A 484 0.28 -8.02 7.98
C LEU A 484 0.77 -9.35 7.38
N GLY A 485 2.00 -9.77 7.68
CA GLY A 485 2.49 -11.11 7.29
C GLY A 485 1.66 -12.24 7.90
N ARG A 486 1.33 -12.14 9.20
CA ARG A 486 0.42 -13.10 9.87
C ARG A 486 -1.00 -13.03 9.29
N ALA A 487 -1.48 -11.83 8.94
CA ALA A 487 -2.78 -11.64 8.31
C ALA A 487 -2.86 -12.39 6.96
N GLN A 488 -1.84 -12.29 6.11
CA GLN A 488 -1.77 -13.00 4.82
C GLN A 488 -1.95 -14.51 5.01
N HIS A 489 -1.24 -15.11 5.98
CA HIS A 489 -1.34 -16.53 6.28
C HIS A 489 -2.73 -16.95 6.80
N ASN A 490 -3.38 -16.08 7.60
CA ASN A 490 -4.70 -16.35 8.16
C ASN A 490 -5.85 -16.10 7.17
N LEU A 491 -5.62 -15.29 6.15
CA LEU A 491 -6.60 -14.92 5.11
C LEU A 491 -6.40 -15.66 3.79
N ALA A 492 -5.43 -16.57 3.69
CA ALA A 492 -5.13 -17.38 2.51
C ALA A 492 -6.22 -18.44 2.19
N MET A 493 -7.45 -17.98 1.93
CA MET A 493 -8.62 -18.78 1.57
C MET A 493 -9.54 -18.00 0.64
N ARG A 494 -10.33 -18.70 -0.18
CA ARG A 494 -11.14 -18.10 -1.25
C ARG A 494 -12.16 -17.08 -0.74
N GLU A 495 -12.72 -17.33 0.44
CA GLU A 495 -13.74 -16.50 1.09
C GLU A 495 -13.21 -15.15 1.57
N CYS A 496 -11.88 -15.02 1.73
CA CYS A 496 -11.21 -13.83 2.24
C CYS A 496 -10.34 -13.14 1.17
N HIS A 497 -10.64 -13.38 -0.11
CA HIS A 497 -9.78 -12.97 -1.22
C HIS A 497 -9.53 -11.46 -1.26
N GLY A 498 -10.57 -10.65 -1.01
CA GLY A 498 -10.45 -9.19 -0.95
C GLY A 498 -9.58 -8.72 0.22
N GLU A 499 -9.74 -9.31 1.41
CA GLU A 499 -8.91 -9.01 2.58
C GLU A 499 -7.46 -9.46 2.40
N LEU A 500 -7.22 -10.59 1.74
CA LEU A 500 -5.88 -11.07 1.41
C LEU A 500 -5.16 -10.09 0.47
N ILE A 501 -5.82 -9.63 -0.59
CA ILE A 501 -5.27 -8.61 -1.50
C ILE A 501 -4.90 -7.35 -0.71
N ALA A 502 -5.78 -6.89 0.18
CA ALA A 502 -5.50 -5.73 1.03
C ALA A 502 -4.30 -5.96 1.97
N ALA A 503 -4.18 -7.15 2.58
CA ALA A 503 -3.04 -7.51 3.42
C ALA A 503 -1.72 -7.52 2.65
N LEU A 504 -1.70 -8.08 1.44
CA LEU A 504 -0.54 -8.08 0.54
C LEU A 504 -0.15 -6.65 0.12
N SER A 505 -1.11 -5.85 -0.33
CA SER A 505 -0.85 -4.46 -0.77
C SER A 505 -0.34 -3.57 0.36
N LEU A 506 -0.92 -3.66 1.56
CA LEU A 506 -0.46 -2.89 2.73
C LEU A 506 0.93 -3.35 3.19
N CYS A 507 1.21 -4.66 3.15
CA CYS A 507 2.52 -5.20 3.49
C CYS A 507 3.59 -4.72 2.49
N ALA A 508 3.24 -4.66 1.19
CA ALA A 508 4.10 -4.07 0.18
C ALA A 508 4.45 -2.61 0.48
N SER A 509 3.47 -1.79 0.87
CA SER A 509 3.71 -0.40 1.27
C SER A 509 4.60 -0.29 2.52
N ALA A 510 4.46 -1.22 3.47
CA ALA A 510 5.32 -1.26 4.64
C ALA A 510 6.77 -1.59 4.28
N TYR A 511 7.01 -2.63 3.45
CA TYR A 511 8.35 -2.95 2.94
C TYR A 511 8.99 -1.79 2.15
N GLU A 512 8.21 -1.14 1.29
CA GLU A 512 8.68 0.01 0.52
C GLU A 512 9.12 1.16 1.43
N SER A 513 8.35 1.43 2.49
CA SER A 513 8.64 2.51 3.44
C SER A 513 9.95 2.32 4.21
N ILE A 514 10.42 1.08 4.39
CA ILE A 514 11.69 0.73 5.04
C ILE A 514 12.84 0.49 4.04
N GLY A 515 12.57 0.68 2.74
CA GLY A 515 13.57 0.57 1.66
C GLY A 515 13.84 -0.84 1.15
N LEU A 516 12.96 -1.81 1.44
CA LEU A 516 13.07 -3.20 0.96
C LEU A 516 12.20 -3.41 -0.28
N LEU A 517 12.74 -2.98 -1.44
CA LEU A 517 11.97 -2.85 -2.67
C LEU A 517 11.64 -4.19 -3.34
N TRP A 518 12.48 -5.23 -3.20
CA TRP A 518 12.21 -6.55 -3.77
C TRP A 518 11.08 -7.26 -3.02
N ALA A 519 11.06 -7.18 -1.68
CA ALA A 519 9.96 -7.68 -0.86
C ALA A 519 8.66 -6.90 -1.12
N ALA A 520 8.75 -5.57 -1.27
CA ALA A 520 7.61 -4.73 -1.64
C ALA A 520 7.03 -5.11 -3.01
N ARG A 521 7.90 -5.20 -4.02
CA ARG A 521 7.55 -5.58 -5.39
C ARG A 521 6.91 -6.96 -5.45
N SER A 522 7.46 -7.96 -4.75
CA SER A 522 6.90 -9.31 -4.76
C SER A 522 5.54 -9.39 -4.04
N ASN A 523 5.34 -8.70 -2.91
CA ASN A 523 4.01 -8.63 -2.29
C ASN A 523 2.98 -7.95 -3.21
N MET A 524 3.36 -6.84 -3.85
CA MET A 524 2.45 -6.12 -4.74
C MET A 524 2.14 -6.94 -6.00
N LEU A 525 3.12 -7.68 -6.52
CA LEU A 525 2.92 -8.58 -7.65
C LEU A 525 1.96 -9.73 -7.30
N LEU A 526 2.10 -10.31 -6.10
CA LEU A 526 1.16 -11.32 -5.60
C LEU A 526 -0.23 -10.71 -5.43
N ALA A 527 -0.36 -9.52 -4.85
CA ALA A 527 -1.64 -8.81 -4.72
C ALA A 527 -2.31 -8.60 -6.08
N ALA A 528 -1.54 -8.12 -7.07
CA ALA A 528 -2.02 -7.93 -8.43
C ALA A 528 -2.45 -9.26 -9.04
N SER A 529 -1.63 -10.31 -8.96
CA SER A 529 -1.96 -11.63 -9.52
C SER A 529 -3.23 -12.20 -8.90
N GLN A 530 -3.42 -12.06 -7.58
CA GLN A 530 -4.64 -12.51 -6.91
C GLN A 530 -5.86 -11.68 -7.37
N ALA A 531 -5.72 -10.36 -7.47
CA ALA A 531 -6.78 -9.49 -7.95
C ALA A 531 -7.19 -9.77 -9.41
N PHE A 532 -6.27 -10.27 -10.24
CA PHE A 532 -6.53 -10.69 -11.62
C PHE A 532 -7.26 -12.04 -11.74
N ASN A 533 -7.34 -12.86 -10.69
CA ASN A 533 -8.11 -14.11 -10.76
C ASN A 533 -9.60 -13.87 -11.06
N GLU A 534 -10.18 -12.75 -10.60
CA GLU A 534 -11.56 -12.35 -10.93
C GLU A 534 -11.78 -12.12 -12.42
N TYR A 535 -10.75 -11.67 -13.15
CA TYR A 535 -10.84 -11.56 -14.60
C TYR A 535 -10.88 -12.94 -15.26
N TRP A 536 -10.03 -13.86 -14.82
CA TRP A 536 -10.00 -15.22 -15.37
C TRP A 536 -11.26 -16.02 -15.06
N GLU A 537 -11.89 -15.81 -13.89
CA GLU A 537 -13.11 -16.50 -13.48
C GLU A 537 -14.39 -15.85 -14.01
N ASN A 538 -14.50 -14.53 -13.87
CA ASN A 538 -15.74 -13.78 -14.08
C ASN A 538 -15.66 -12.76 -15.23
N SER A 539 -14.52 -12.67 -15.94
CA SER A 539 -14.26 -11.67 -16.99
C SER A 539 -14.39 -10.22 -16.50
N THR A 540 -14.25 -10.00 -15.19
CA THR A 540 -14.33 -8.69 -14.55
C THR A 540 -12.96 -8.27 -14.03
N ILE A 541 -12.48 -7.11 -14.47
CA ILE A 541 -11.27 -6.52 -13.92
C ILE A 541 -11.66 -5.55 -12.81
N THR A 542 -11.05 -5.72 -11.64
CA THR A 542 -11.36 -4.92 -10.44
C THR A 542 -10.53 -3.63 -10.38
N ILE A 543 -11.05 -2.61 -9.70
CA ILE A 543 -10.30 -1.37 -9.43
C ILE A 543 -9.07 -1.68 -8.56
N GLN A 544 -9.16 -2.68 -7.68
CA GLN A 544 -8.04 -3.15 -6.88
C GLN A 544 -6.89 -3.68 -7.75
N ALA A 545 -7.19 -4.49 -8.78
CA ALA A 545 -6.20 -4.99 -9.72
C ALA A 545 -5.46 -3.83 -10.42
N PHE A 546 -6.22 -2.86 -10.90
CA PHE A 546 -5.67 -1.66 -11.52
C PHE A 546 -4.78 -0.84 -10.57
N ALA A 547 -5.20 -0.64 -9.32
CA ALA A 547 -4.39 0.07 -8.32
C ALA A 547 -3.07 -0.66 -8.01
N CYS A 548 -3.08 -2.00 -7.95
CA CYS A 548 -1.86 -2.79 -7.77
C CYS A 548 -0.89 -2.62 -8.95
N LEU A 549 -1.40 -2.58 -10.19
CA LEU A 549 -0.56 -2.33 -11.38
C LEU A 549 0.09 -0.95 -11.34
N GLN A 550 -0.67 0.10 -10.98
CA GLN A 550 -0.10 1.44 -10.83
C GLN A 550 1.03 1.45 -9.80
N ARG A 551 0.88 0.71 -8.70
CA ARG A 551 1.93 0.64 -7.69
C ARG A 551 3.15 -0.17 -8.15
N LEU A 552 2.96 -1.22 -8.96
CA LEU A 552 4.07 -1.95 -9.58
C LEU A 552 4.92 -1.04 -10.48
N VAL A 553 4.31 -0.13 -11.25
CA VAL A 553 5.08 0.85 -12.06
C VAL A 553 6.03 1.67 -11.18
N TRP A 554 5.56 2.18 -10.05
CA TRP A 554 6.40 2.93 -9.11
C TRP A 554 7.53 2.10 -8.51
N LEU A 555 7.25 0.86 -8.10
CA LEU A 555 8.27 -0.03 -7.55
C LEU A 555 9.35 -0.36 -8.59
N GLU A 556 8.96 -0.52 -9.87
CA GLU A 556 9.90 -0.79 -10.96
C GLU A 556 10.72 0.44 -11.36
N LEU A 557 10.16 1.66 -11.23
CA LEU A 557 10.90 2.92 -11.33
C LEU A 557 11.93 3.05 -10.19
N GLN A 558 11.56 2.72 -8.95
CA GLN A 558 12.49 2.71 -7.80
C GLN A 558 13.58 1.63 -7.93
N LEU A 559 13.31 0.54 -8.65
CA LEU A 559 14.32 -0.46 -9.02
C LEU A 559 15.13 -0.06 -10.26
N GLY A 560 14.65 0.89 -11.08
CA GLY A 560 15.30 1.44 -12.26
C GLY A 560 15.24 0.58 -13.52
N ARG A 561 14.40 -0.46 -13.56
CA ARG A 561 14.42 -1.47 -14.64
C ARG A 561 13.55 -1.03 -15.80
N ILE A 562 14.15 -0.43 -16.82
CA ILE A 562 13.44 0.28 -17.88
C ILE A 562 12.47 -0.64 -18.66
N PRO A 563 12.89 -1.79 -19.23
CA PRO A 563 11.96 -2.61 -20.03
C PRO A 563 10.79 -3.16 -19.22
N ILE A 564 11.04 -3.53 -17.96
CA ILE A 564 10.02 -4.08 -17.06
C ILE A 564 9.03 -2.98 -16.66
N THR A 565 9.54 -1.77 -16.38
CA THR A 565 8.68 -0.59 -16.14
C THR A 565 7.75 -0.35 -17.32
N LEU A 566 8.27 -0.37 -18.56
CA LEU A 566 7.46 -0.23 -19.77
C LEU A 566 6.39 -1.32 -19.90
N ALA A 567 6.68 -2.57 -19.51
CA ALA A 567 5.71 -3.67 -19.57
C ALA A 567 4.51 -3.44 -18.65
N TRP A 568 4.74 -2.95 -17.43
CA TRP A 568 3.67 -2.61 -16.49
C TRP A 568 2.91 -1.36 -16.92
N ILE A 569 3.61 -0.38 -17.50
CA ILE A 569 3.04 0.84 -18.10
C ILE A 569 2.07 0.48 -19.23
N GLU A 570 2.48 -0.34 -20.20
CA GLU A 570 1.66 -0.82 -21.31
C GLU A 570 0.41 -1.56 -20.77
N THR A 571 0.62 -2.53 -19.89
CA THR A 571 -0.46 -3.33 -19.29
C THR A 571 -1.45 -2.46 -18.54
N SER A 572 -0.98 -1.54 -17.70
CA SER A 572 -1.85 -0.67 -16.92
C SER A 572 -2.70 0.25 -17.80
N THR A 573 -2.19 0.64 -18.97
CA THR A 573 -2.91 1.47 -19.96
C THR A 573 -4.03 0.68 -20.62
N VAL A 574 -3.74 -0.55 -21.06
CA VAL A 574 -4.74 -1.46 -21.64
C VAL A 574 -5.87 -1.71 -20.64
N ILE A 575 -5.52 -1.95 -19.38
CA ILE A 575 -6.48 -2.21 -18.31
C ILE A 575 -7.32 -0.97 -17.98
N ALA A 576 -6.73 0.22 -17.94
CA ALA A 576 -7.46 1.48 -17.73
C ALA A 576 -8.52 1.71 -18.82
N GLN A 577 -8.19 1.39 -20.07
CA GLN A 577 -9.13 1.48 -21.20
C GLN A 577 -10.24 0.43 -21.12
N ALA A 578 -9.94 -0.77 -20.58
CA ALA A 578 -10.90 -1.86 -20.47
C ALA A 578 -11.93 -1.69 -19.32
N ILE A 579 -11.54 -1.10 -18.18
CA ILE A 579 -12.41 -0.96 -16.99
C ILE A 579 -13.49 0.13 -17.18
N GLY A 580 -13.32 1.06 -18.12
CA GLY A 580 -14.29 2.15 -18.33
C GLY A 580 -14.33 3.10 -17.14
N LEU A 581 -13.17 3.62 -16.73
CA LEU A 581 -13.03 4.57 -15.61
C LEU A 581 -14.00 5.76 -15.76
N ASN A 582 -14.60 6.17 -14.64
CA ASN A 582 -15.37 7.42 -14.60
C ASN A 582 -14.44 8.65 -14.78
N GLU A 583 -15.00 9.83 -15.09
CA GLU A 583 -14.19 11.02 -15.39
C GLU A 583 -13.21 11.39 -14.28
N GLU A 584 -13.61 11.28 -13.00
CA GLU A 584 -12.72 11.58 -11.86
C GLU A 584 -11.55 10.59 -11.76
N ALA A 585 -11.81 9.28 -11.91
CA ALA A 585 -10.76 8.26 -11.88
C ALA A 585 -9.86 8.33 -13.11
N LYS A 586 -10.41 8.73 -14.26
CA LYS A 586 -9.66 8.96 -15.48
C LYS A 586 -8.72 10.16 -15.35
N GLU A 587 -9.17 11.27 -14.77
CA GLU A 587 -8.33 12.44 -14.49
C GLU A 587 -7.21 12.08 -13.50
N LYS A 588 -7.52 11.35 -12.43
CA LYS A 588 -6.50 10.84 -11.50
C LYS A 588 -5.47 9.94 -12.19
N PHE A 589 -5.92 9.05 -13.05
CA PHE A 589 -5.03 8.19 -13.84
C PHE A 589 -4.13 9.00 -14.77
N ILE A 590 -4.68 9.96 -15.51
CA ILE A 590 -3.88 10.80 -16.42
C ILE A 590 -2.80 11.54 -15.63
N LYS A 591 -3.15 12.16 -14.50
CA LYS A 591 -2.19 12.85 -13.63
C LYS A 591 -1.13 11.91 -13.06
N GLU A 592 -1.52 10.71 -12.65
CA GLU A 592 -0.59 9.68 -12.19
C GLU A 592 0.39 9.31 -13.31
N ARG A 593 -0.10 9.16 -14.55
CA ARG A 593 0.71 8.83 -15.72
C ARG A 593 1.68 9.93 -16.11
N GLU A 594 1.26 11.18 -16.08
CA GLU A 594 2.14 12.34 -16.28
C GLU A 594 3.26 12.37 -15.22
N THR A 595 2.94 12.01 -13.98
CA THR A 595 3.95 11.94 -12.90
C THR A 595 4.92 10.78 -13.13
N GLN A 596 4.43 9.59 -13.52
CA GLN A 596 5.27 8.45 -13.89
C GLN A 596 6.19 8.79 -15.08
N ASP A 597 5.67 9.47 -16.09
CA ASP A 597 6.41 9.92 -17.27
C ASP A 597 7.52 10.92 -16.88
N ALA A 598 7.20 11.90 -16.03
CA ALA A 598 8.19 12.86 -15.55
C ALA A 598 9.32 12.19 -14.75
N VAL A 599 9.00 11.17 -13.93
CA VAL A 599 9.97 10.42 -13.13
C VAL A 599 10.79 9.43 -13.98
N LEU A 600 10.18 8.78 -14.96
CA LEU A 600 10.90 7.99 -15.95
C LEU A 600 11.89 8.86 -16.74
N GLY A 601 11.49 10.09 -17.09
CA GLY A 601 12.36 11.11 -17.67
C GLY A 601 13.62 11.36 -16.82
N ILE A 602 13.49 11.47 -15.49
CA ILE A 602 14.65 11.60 -14.59
C ILE A 602 15.62 10.42 -14.74
N LEU A 603 15.12 9.18 -14.74
CA LEU A 603 15.95 7.98 -14.92
C LEU A 603 16.69 8.00 -16.25
N LEU A 604 16.00 8.33 -17.35
CA LEU A 604 16.58 8.36 -18.69
C LEU A 604 17.63 9.47 -18.83
N LEU A 605 17.43 10.63 -18.17
CA LEU A 605 18.42 11.69 -18.11
C LEU A 605 19.66 11.31 -17.31
N LYS A 606 19.59 10.34 -16.39
CA LYS A 606 20.73 9.81 -15.61
C LYS A 606 21.53 8.75 -16.36
N THR A 607 21.15 8.40 -17.60
CA THR A 607 21.86 7.40 -18.41
C THR A 607 23.33 7.77 -18.58
N ALA A 608 24.23 6.82 -18.31
CA ALA A 608 25.66 7.01 -18.47
C ALA A 608 26.04 7.08 -19.96
N LEU A 609 27.14 7.78 -20.26
CA LEU A 609 27.63 7.97 -21.64
C LEU A 609 27.79 6.65 -22.41
N LYS A 610 28.29 5.60 -21.74
CA LYS A 610 28.48 4.26 -22.32
C LYS A 610 27.16 3.55 -22.68
N ASP A 611 26.07 3.90 -22.00
CA ASP A 611 24.78 3.22 -22.12
C ASP A 611 23.79 3.99 -23.01
N LEU A 612 24.16 5.18 -23.52
CA LEU A 612 23.30 5.99 -24.40
C LEU A 612 22.84 5.23 -25.64
N GLN A 613 23.62 4.26 -26.13
CA GLN A 613 23.19 3.43 -27.26
C GLN A 613 21.91 2.63 -26.96
N CYS A 614 21.65 2.30 -25.69
CA CYS A 614 20.40 1.64 -25.29
C CYS A 614 19.16 2.52 -25.53
N LEU A 615 19.33 3.84 -25.61
CA LEU A 615 18.25 4.79 -25.88
C LEU A 615 17.92 4.93 -27.37
N GLU A 616 18.69 4.37 -28.31
CA GLU A 616 18.62 4.69 -29.74
C GLU A 616 17.20 4.60 -30.35
N PHE A 617 16.42 3.57 -29.99
CA PHE A 617 15.06 3.38 -30.50
C PHE A 617 13.97 3.71 -29.45
N LEU A 618 14.35 3.96 -28.20
CA LEU A 618 13.41 4.19 -27.11
C LEU A 618 12.55 5.45 -27.28
N PRO A 619 13.03 6.58 -27.85
CA PRO A 619 12.16 7.72 -28.14
C PRO A 619 10.93 7.33 -28.96
N ALA A 620 11.07 6.51 -30.00
CA ALA A 620 9.92 6.08 -30.81
C ALA A 620 8.90 5.26 -29.99
N VAL A 621 9.39 4.39 -29.10
CA VAL A 621 8.55 3.60 -28.18
C VAL A 621 7.81 4.50 -27.19
N LEU A 622 8.51 5.48 -26.62
CA LEU A 622 7.94 6.42 -25.64
C LEU A 622 6.90 7.33 -26.30
N GLU A 623 7.12 7.75 -27.55
CA GLU A 623 6.15 8.51 -28.35
C GLU A 623 4.86 7.68 -28.58
N GLU A 624 4.97 6.40 -28.94
CA GLU A 624 3.83 5.51 -29.12
C GLU A 624 3.03 5.27 -27.83
N LEU A 625 3.74 5.19 -26.69
CA LEU A 625 3.12 5.06 -25.37
C LEU A 625 2.53 6.38 -24.84
N GLY A 626 2.75 7.52 -25.52
CA GLY A 626 2.30 8.85 -25.10
C GLY A 626 3.12 9.49 -23.98
N PHE A 627 4.37 9.06 -23.79
CA PHE A 627 5.28 9.51 -22.72
C PHE A 627 6.15 10.67 -23.20
N HIS A 628 5.53 11.86 -23.28
CA HIS A 628 6.14 13.06 -23.85
C HIS A 628 7.35 13.57 -23.07
N HIS A 629 7.34 13.49 -21.73
CA HIS A 629 8.47 13.92 -20.91
C HIS A 629 9.67 12.98 -21.09
N SER A 630 9.44 11.68 -21.02
CA SER A 630 10.48 10.66 -21.22
C SER A 630 11.03 10.70 -22.65
N PHE A 631 10.18 10.96 -23.64
CA PHE A 631 10.58 11.19 -25.03
C PHE A 631 11.56 12.36 -25.14
N MET A 632 11.19 13.52 -24.59
CA MET A 632 12.02 14.72 -24.57
C MET A 632 13.34 14.47 -23.82
N ALA A 633 13.27 13.86 -22.65
CA ALA A 633 14.41 13.48 -21.83
C ALA A 633 15.41 12.58 -22.57
N SER A 634 14.91 11.56 -23.28
CA SER A 634 15.73 10.62 -24.05
C SER A 634 16.46 11.32 -25.20
N LEU A 635 15.75 12.15 -25.97
CA LEU A 635 16.34 12.91 -27.07
C LEU A 635 17.40 13.89 -26.59
N TYR A 636 17.14 14.59 -25.47
CA TYR A 636 18.13 15.48 -24.89
C TYR A 636 19.36 14.72 -24.38
N ALA A 637 19.17 13.58 -23.71
CA ALA A 637 20.26 12.71 -23.26
C ALA A 637 21.12 12.22 -24.45
N LEU A 638 20.50 11.88 -25.57
CA LEU A 638 21.17 11.47 -26.81
C LEU A 638 21.90 12.62 -27.54
N GLY A 639 21.53 13.88 -27.27
CA GLY A 639 22.16 15.08 -27.85
C GLY A 639 21.34 15.81 -28.93
N TYR A 640 20.06 15.45 -29.10
CA TYR A 640 19.18 15.98 -30.15
C TYR A 640 18.49 17.30 -29.78
N GLU A 641 19.22 18.27 -29.24
CA GLU A 641 18.64 19.57 -28.86
C GLU A 641 18.09 20.34 -30.07
N ASP A 642 18.81 20.36 -31.20
CA ASP A 642 18.36 21.01 -32.44
C ASP A 642 17.01 20.47 -32.94
N TYR A 643 16.80 19.15 -32.79
CA TYR A 643 15.54 18.50 -33.15
C TYR A 643 14.41 18.90 -32.20
N LEU A 644 14.69 18.94 -30.89
CA LEU A 644 13.72 19.40 -29.90
C LEU A 644 13.29 20.86 -30.14
N ARG A 645 14.21 21.71 -30.59
CA ARG A 645 13.92 23.10 -31.00
C ARG A 645 13.09 23.16 -32.28
N SER A 646 13.45 22.39 -33.32
CA SER A 646 12.71 22.41 -34.59
C SER A 646 11.26 21.93 -34.46
N GLU A 647 11.01 21.01 -33.54
CA GLU A 647 9.67 20.49 -33.23
C GLU A 647 8.91 21.33 -32.18
N GLY A 648 9.51 22.43 -31.69
CA GLY A 648 8.87 23.37 -30.77
C GLY A 648 8.76 22.92 -29.31
N TRP A 649 9.48 21.86 -28.91
CA TRP A 649 9.55 21.42 -27.51
C TRP A 649 10.39 22.37 -26.65
N ILE A 650 11.40 23.00 -27.25
CA ILE A 650 12.26 24.01 -26.63
C ILE A 650 12.02 25.35 -27.36
N PRO A 651 11.63 26.43 -26.64
CA PRO A 651 11.45 27.74 -27.25
C PRO A 651 12.74 28.26 -27.93
N GLU A 652 12.61 28.96 -29.06
CA GLU A 652 13.77 29.50 -29.79
C GLU A 652 14.52 30.56 -28.99
N GLU A 653 13.86 31.22 -28.03
CA GLU A 653 14.45 32.28 -27.21
C GLU A 653 15.37 31.77 -26.09
N GLU A 654 15.28 30.47 -25.72
CA GLU A 654 16.06 29.88 -24.64
C GLU A 654 17.48 29.53 -25.10
N ASP A 655 18.50 30.02 -24.38
CA ASP A 655 19.90 29.70 -24.69
C ASP A 655 20.31 28.29 -24.21
N GLU A 656 21.41 27.75 -24.76
CA GLU A 656 21.91 26.40 -24.43
C GLU A 656 22.18 26.22 -22.92
N ALA A 657 22.65 27.29 -22.26
CA ALA A 657 22.92 27.27 -20.82
C ALA A 657 21.64 27.12 -19.98
N SER A 658 20.57 27.83 -20.36
CA SER A 658 19.27 27.76 -19.69
C SER A 658 18.59 26.42 -19.92
N VAL A 659 18.67 25.87 -21.14
CA VAL A 659 18.20 24.52 -21.45
C VAL A 659 18.94 23.47 -20.62
N ARG A 660 20.28 23.52 -20.59
CA ARG A 660 21.08 22.60 -19.78
C ARG A 660 20.75 22.70 -18.29
N LYS A 661 20.55 23.92 -17.79
CA LYS A 661 20.10 24.14 -16.41
C LYS A 661 18.74 23.50 -16.16
N PHE A 662 17.77 23.67 -17.05
CA PHE A 662 16.45 23.05 -16.91
C PHE A 662 16.51 21.52 -16.75
N PHE A 663 17.26 20.82 -17.61
CA PHE A 663 17.40 19.37 -17.51
C PHE A 663 18.18 18.91 -16.27
N ASN A 664 19.17 19.69 -15.82
CA ASN A 664 19.86 19.43 -14.55
C ASN A 664 18.94 19.64 -13.34
N ASP A 665 18.16 20.73 -13.33
CA ASP A 665 17.16 21.01 -12.28
C ASP A 665 16.05 19.94 -12.26
N TRP A 666 15.76 19.31 -13.41
CA TRP A 666 14.85 18.17 -13.48
C TRP A 666 15.47 16.90 -12.85
N ILE A 667 16.74 16.59 -13.13
CA ILE A 667 17.43 15.47 -12.45
C ILE A 667 17.48 15.71 -10.93
N ALA A 668 17.64 16.96 -10.49
CA ALA A 668 17.73 17.37 -9.09
C ALA A 668 16.37 17.43 -8.35
N GLN A 669 15.26 17.06 -9.00
CA GLN A 669 13.95 17.01 -8.33
C GLN A 669 13.96 16.04 -7.14
N PRO A 670 13.17 16.28 -6.08
CA PRO A 670 13.13 15.41 -4.89
C PRO A 670 12.89 13.94 -5.19
N ALA A 671 12.08 13.62 -6.21
CA ALA A 671 11.80 12.25 -6.65
C ALA A 671 13.08 11.46 -7.03
N SER A 672 14.15 12.15 -7.44
CA SER A 672 15.44 11.53 -7.72
C SER A 672 16.01 10.80 -6.50
N HIS A 673 15.65 11.16 -5.26
CA HIS A 673 16.10 10.51 -4.02
C HIS A 673 15.56 9.08 -3.82
N ASP A 674 14.47 8.73 -4.49
CA ASP A 674 13.88 7.39 -4.43
C ASP A 674 14.26 6.51 -5.63
N LEU A 675 14.99 7.06 -6.61
CA LEU A 675 15.44 6.35 -7.82
C LEU A 675 16.88 5.82 -7.68
N PRO A 676 17.29 4.77 -8.41
CA PRO A 676 18.68 4.33 -8.45
C PRO A 676 19.60 5.38 -9.09
N GLU A 677 20.90 5.24 -8.89
CA GLU A 677 21.92 6.14 -9.45
C GLU A 677 21.96 6.10 -10.98
N LEU A 678 21.76 4.93 -11.57
CA LEU A 678 21.71 4.71 -13.02
C LEU A 678 20.49 3.85 -13.37
N PRO A 679 19.89 4.03 -14.56
CA PRO A 679 18.87 3.12 -15.08
C PRO A 679 19.49 1.76 -15.48
N GLU A 680 18.71 0.69 -15.32
CA GLU A 680 19.06 -0.66 -15.78
C GLU A 680 18.24 -0.99 -17.03
N PHE A 681 18.93 -1.16 -18.16
CA PHE A 681 18.31 -1.40 -19.47
C PHE A 681 18.08 -2.88 -19.77
N LEU A 682 18.71 -3.82 -19.05
CA LEU A 682 18.64 -5.26 -19.34
C LEU A 682 19.01 -5.57 -20.80
N ALA A 683 20.07 -4.91 -21.29
CA ALA A 683 20.54 -5.02 -22.67
C ALA A 683 21.71 -6.01 -22.85
N GLU A 684 22.52 -6.20 -21.80
CA GLU A 684 23.70 -7.06 -21.83
C GLU A 684 23.35 -8.54 -21.62
N GLY A 685 24.29 -9.45 -21.90
CA GLY A 685 24.11 -10.89 -21.70
C GLY A 685 24.03 -11.30 -20.22
N THR A 686 24.56 -10.47 -19.33
CA THR A 686 24.52 -10.59 -17.87
C THR A 686 24.06 -9.27 -17.26
N VAL A 687 23.26 -9.33 -16.19
CA VAL A 687 22.71 -8.13 -15.53
C VAL A 687 22.91 -8.24 -14.01
N GLU A 688 23.06 -7.10 -13.34
CA GLU A 688 23.24 -7.03 -11.89
C GLU A 688 22.00 -6.45 -11.20
N LEU A 689 21.35 -7.24 -10.37
CA LEU A 689 20.28 -6.77 -9.49
C LEU A 689 20.84 -6.46 -8.10
N ARG A 690 20.44 -5.35 -7.48
CA ARG A 690 20.99 -4.88 -6.20
C ARG A 690 19.92 -4.77 -5.12
N SER A 691 20.30 -5.05 -3.88
CA SER A 691 19.50 -4.83 -2.67
C SER A 691 20.41 -4.39 -1.52
N GLN A 692 19.86 -3.73 -0.50
CA GLN A 692 20.58 -3.35 0.72
C GLN A 692 19.79 -3.81 1.94
N VAL A 693 20.34 -4.78 2.66
CA VAL A 693 19.67 -5.43 3.79
C VAL A 693 20.59 -5.41 5.00
N LEU A 694 20.15 -4.78 6.09
CA LEU A 694 20.91 -4.64 7.33
C LEU A 694 22.30 -3.99 7.14
N GLY A 695 22.44 -3.12 6.14
CA GLY A 695 23.71 -2.50 5.76
C GLY A 695 24.67 -3.39 4.98
N CYS A 696 24.26 -4.60 4.59
CA CYS A 696 24.97 -5.41 3.61
C CYS A 696 24.45 -5.08 2.19
N ASN A 697 25.38 -4.83 1.28
CA ASN A 697 25.10 -4.70 -0.14
C ASN A 697 25.00 -6.09 -0.78
N VAL A 698 23.85 -6.41 -1.34
CA VAL A 698 23.54 -7.71 -1.94
C VAL A 698 23.44 -7.52 -3.45
N VAL A 699 24.29 -8.21 -4.19
CA VAL A 699 24.31 -8.16 -5.66
C VAL A 699 23.96 -9.54 -6.21
N ALA A 700 22.99 -9.63 -7.11
CA ALA A 700 22.69 -10.83 -7.88
C ALA A 700 23.11 -10.61 -9.34
N GLU A 701 24.19 -11.28 -9.74
CA GLU A 701 24.67 -11.32 -11.12
C GLU A 701 24.00 -12.49 -11.85
N VAL A 702 23.21 -12.18 -12.87
CA VAL A 702 22.36 -13.17 -13.54
C VAL A 702 22.48 -13.09 -15.05
N LEU A 703 22.30 -14.23 -15.71
CA LEU A 703 22.11 -14.27 -17.16
C LEU A 703 20.83 -13.53 -17.53
N ASN A 704 20.88 -12.73 -18.60
CA ASN A 704 19.73 -11.99 -19.08
C ASN A 704 18.74 -12.91 -19.82
N ASN A 705 17.95 -13.65 -19.06
CA ASN A 705 16.81 -14.41 -19.52
C ASN A 705 15.75 -14.45 -18.41
N SER A 706 14.49 -14.64 -18.78
CA SER A 706 13.36 -14.54 -17.84
C SER A 706 13.48 -15.49 -16.65
N ARG A 707 14.00 -16.71 -16.84
CA ARG A 707 14.13 -17.69 -15.76
C ARG A 707 15.17 -17.26 -14.72
N SER A 708 16.36 -16.89 -15.16
CA SER A 708 17.43 -16.43 -14.27
C SER A 708 17.01 -15.16 -13.52
N LEU A 709 16.32 -14.23 -14.21
CA LEU A 709 15.73 -13.04 -13.60
C LEU A 709 14.73 -13.40 -12.50
N PHE A 710 13.72 -14.24 -12.77
CA PHE A 710 12.72 -14.59 -11.77
C PHE A 710 13.30 -15.30 -10.54
N ILE A 711 14.33 -16.13 -10.70
CA ILE A 711 15.03 -16.76 -9.57
C ILE A 711 15.77 -15.70 -8.75
N ALA A 712 16.43 -14.75 -9.40
CA ALA A 712 17.09 -13.63 -8.72
C ALA A 712 16.11 -12.78 -7.92
N GLU A 713 14.99 -12.39 -8.55
CA GLU A 713 13.91 -11.63 -7.92
C GLU A 713 13.36 -12.37 -6.69
N SER A 714 13.19 -13.69 -6.79
CA SER A 714 12.71 -14.53 -5.69
C SER A 714 13.71 -14.59 -4.54
N ILE A 715 15.00 -14.78 -4.83
CA ILE A 715 16.06 -14.80 -3.80
C ILE A 715 16.15 -13.46 -3.10
N LEU A 716 16.19 -12.35 -3.84
CA LEU A 716 16.30 -11.01 -3.25
C LEU A 716 15.06 -10.67 -2.42
N ALA A 717 13.85 -10.93 -2.92
CA ALA A 717 12.62 -10.68 -2.18
C ALA A 717 12.51 -11.54 -0.91
N ALA A 718 12.87 -12.82 -0.99
CA ALA A 718 12.87 -13.72 0.17
C ALA A 718 13.91 -13.29 1.21
N PHE A 719 15.10 -12.88 0.77
CA PHE A 719 16.16 -12.40 1.66
C PHE A 719 15.76 -11.10 2.38
N GLU A 720 15.20 -10.14 1.65
CA GLU A 720 14.68 -8.89 2.21
C GLU A 720 13.55 -9.17 3.23
N ALA A 721 12.54 -9.94 2.86
CA ALA A 721 11.39 -10.19 3.72
C ALA A 721 11.72 -11.00 4.98
N PHE A 722 12.72 -11.89 4.87
CA PHE A 722 13.18 -12.66 6.02
C PHE A 722 13.88 -11.77 7.06
N LEU A 723 14.74 -10.85 6.60
CA LEU A 723 15.57 -9.99 7.45
C LEU A 723 14.94 -8.64 7.78
N ALA A 724 13.74 -8.36 7.29
CA ALA A 724 13.08 -7.07 7.46
C ALA A 724 12.92 -6.66 8.92
N THR A 725 12.58 -7.58 9.80
CA THR A 725 12.37 -7.28 11.23
C THR A 725 13.64 -7.47 12.08
N SER A 726 14.79 -7.79 11.46
CA SER A 726 16.03 -8.17 12.14
C SER A 726 16.96 -6.98 12.46
N LEU A 727 16.41 -5.77 12.68
CA LEU A 727 17.20 -4.59 13.05
C LEU A 727 17.50 -4.51 14.56
N ASP A 728 16.98 -5.43 15.35
CA ASP A 728 17.14 -5.48 16.80
C ASP A 728 18.57 -5.85 17.25
N SER A 729 18.79 -5.86 18.56
CA SER A 729 20.11 -6.08 19.15
C SER A 729 20.58 -7.55 19.16
N GLN A 730 19.88 -8.49 18.52
CA GLN A 730 20.28 -9.91 18.53
C GLN A 730 21.19 -10.30 17.36
N LEU A 731 21.08 -9.58 16.23
CA LEU A 731 21.82 -9.85 15.00
C LEU A 731 22.77 -8.69 14.66
N PHE A 732 24.07 -8.99 14.55
CA PHE A 732 25.14 -8.04 14.27
C PHE A 732 25.80 -8.35 12.92
N PRO A 733 25.40 -7.67 11.82
CA PRO A 733 26.01 -7.89 10.52
C PRO A 733 27.47 -7.41 10.51
N HIS A 734 28.36 -8.21 9.95
CA HIS A 734 29.81 -7.96 9.87
C HIS A 734 30.34 -7.99 8.44
N GLN A 735 29.58 -8.58 7.51
CA GLN A 735 29.93 -8.66 6.11
C GLN A 735 29.30 -7.50 5.31
N PRO A 736 30.09 -6.68 4.61
CA PRO A 736 29.57 -5.51 3.88
C PRO A 736 29.01 -5.86 2.50
N ASN A 737 29.49 -6.93 1.86
CA ASN A 737 29.10 -7.29 0.48
C ASN A 737 28.89 -8.80 0.32
N ILE A 738 27.82 -9.16 -0.40
CA ILE A 738 27.51 -10.53 -0.84
C ILE A 738 27.15 -10.50 -2.31
N ARG A 739 27.62 -11.51 -3.05
CA ARG A 739 27.29 -11.71 -4.45
C ARG A 739 26.66 -13.07 -4.69
N PHE A 740 25.48 -13.09 -5.28
CA PHE A 740 24.84 -14.27 -5.84
C PHE A 740 25.16 -14.34 -7.33
N GLN A 741 25.77 -15.43 -7.77
CA GLN A 741 26.02 -15.71 -9.18
C GLN A 741 25.02 -16.75 -9.66
N ILE A 742 24.01 -16.33 -10.43
CA ILE A 742 22.92 -17.19 -10.87
C ILE A 742 23.19 -17.68 -12.28
N VAL A 743 23.44 -18.98 -12.40
CA VAL A 743 23.85 -19.61 -13.66
C VAL A 743 22.96 -20.79 -14.01
N SER A 744 22.79 -21.01 -15.31
CA SER A 744 22.07 -22.15 -15.84
C SER A 744 23.01 -23.36 -15.96
N SER A 745 22.55 -24.55 -15.55
CA SER A 745 23.36 -25.77 -15.61
C SER A 745 22.50 -27.00 -15.93
N GLY A 746 22.93 -27.79 -16.92
CA GLY A 746 22.25 -29.01 -17.35
C GLY A 746 22.43 -30.22 -16.41
N SER A 747 23.27 -30.11 -15.37
CA SER A 747 23.56 -31.18 -14.42
C SER A 747 22.81 -31.07 -13.09
N VAL A 748 21.90 -30.10 -12.95
CA VAL A 748 21.12 -29.85 -11.73
C VAL A 748 19.91 -30.77 -11.72
N ALA A 749 19.81 -31.64 -10.69
CA ALA A 749 18.67 -32.55 -10.51
C ALA A 749 17.45 -31.87 -9.86
N ASN A 750 17.69 -30.82 -9.06
CA ASN A 750 16.66 -30.01 -8.40
C ASN A 750 16.32 -28.73 -9.20
N VAL A 751 15.33 -27.98 -8.73
CA VAL A 751 14.95 -26.67 -9.32
C VAL A 751 16.11 -25.67 -9.23
N ILE A 752 16.73 -25.57 -8.05
CA ILE A 752 17.98 -24.86 -7.79
C ILE A 752 18.88 -25.72 -6.89
N ASP A 753 20.19 -25.62 -7.09
CA ASP A 753 21.23 -26.05 -6.16
C ASP A 753 22.14 -24.85 -5.90
N PHE A 754 22.67 -24.71 -4.68
CA PHE A 754 23.58 -23.61 -4.36
C PHE A 754 24.87 -24.12 -3.71
N HIS A 755 25.95 -23.39 -3.98
CA HIS A 755 27.25 -23.63 -3.36
C HIS A 755 27.85 -22.29 -2.93
N ILE A 756 28.08 -22.15 -1.64
CA ILE A 756 28.86 -21.03 -1.10
C ILE A 756 30.31 -21.36 -1.42
N LYS A 757 30.95 -20.59 -2.31
CA LYS A 757 32.34 -20.83 -2.68
C LYS A 757 33.21 -20.56 -1.45
N GLU A 758 33.85 -21.59 -0.92
CA GLU A 758 34.80 -21.43 0.18
C GLU A 758 35.91 -20.47 -0.23
N GLU A 759 36.32 -19.63 0.72
CA GLU A 759 37.37 -18.61 0.68
C GLU A 759 38.56 -18.97 -0.24
N GLY A 760 38.39 -18.77 -1.55
CA GLY A 760 39.43 -18.78 -2.57
C GLY A 760 39.53 -17.46 -3.31
N GLY A 761 38.65 -16.50 -2.99
CA GLY A 761 38.61 -15.18 -3.60
C GLY A 761 39.70 -14.24 -3.12
N GLU A 762 40.17 -13.41 -4.04
CA GLU A 762 41.10 -12.30 -3.82
C GLU A 762 40.45 -11.10 -3.08
N THR A 763 39.14 -11.13 -2.78
CA THR A 763 38.35 -10.02 -2.23
C THR A 763 37.61 -10.42 -0.94
N LEU A 764 37.20 -9.42 -0.15
CA LEU A 764 36.33 -9.55 1.04
C LEU A 764 34.85 -9.86 0.69
N GLU A 765 34.53 -10.28 -0.53
CA GLU A 765 33.16 -10.51 -1.00
C GLU A 765 32.77 -11.99 -0.85
N THR A 766 31.62 -12.27 -0.22
CA THR A 766 31.09 -13.63 -0.13
C THR A 766 30.38 -13.99 -1.44
N LEU A 767 30.94 -14.94 -2.20
CA LEU A 767 30.39 -15.39 -3.48
C LEU A 767 29.57 -16.68 -3.32
N ILE A 768 28.32 -16.63 -3.74
CA ILE A 768 27.36 -17.73 -3.66
C ILE A 768 26.93 -18.09 -5.07
N GLU A 769 27.31 -19.27 -5.54
CA GLU A 769 26.89 -19.76 -6.85
C GLU A 769 25.55 -20.47 -6.71
N VAL A 770 24.54 -20.00 -7.45
CA VAL A 770 23.21 -20.60 -7.52
C VAL A 770 23.03 -21.16 -8.93
N LYS A 771 22.93 -22.48 -9.03
CA LYS A 771 22.71 -23.20 -10.28
C LYS A 771 21.24 -23.55 -10.40
N HIS A 772 20.65 -23.27 -11.56
CA HIS A 772 19.30 -23.73 -11.87
C HIS A 772 19.28 -24.60 -13.13
N SER A 773 18.31 -25.52 -13.20
CA SER A 773 18.14 -26.38 -14.37
C SER A 773 17.84 -25.57 -15.65
N VAL A 774 18.23 -26.10 -16.81
CA VAL A 774 17.91 -25.54 -18.14
C VAL A 774 16.50 -25.96 -18.59
N ASN A 775 15.98 -27.07 -18.06
CA ASN A 775 14.81 -27.74 -18.64
C ASN A 775 13.49 -27.01 -18.31
N GLU A 776 12.74 -26.62 -19.34
CA GLU A 776 11.50 -25.80 -19.24
C GLU A 776 10.34 -26.56 -18.57
N SER A 777 10.37 -27.89 -18.57
CA SER A 777 9.35 -28.72 -17.92
C SER A 777 9.26 -28.50 -16.40
N TYR A 778 10.33 -28.00 -15.77
CA TYR A 778 10.42 -27.75 -14.33
C TYR A 778 9.94 -26.34 -13.93
N ILE A 779 9.47 -25.52 -14.86
CA ILE A 779 8.96 -24.19 -14.52
C ILE A 779 7.60 -24.32 -13.79
N ALA A 780 6.84 -25.40 -14.04
CA ALA A 780 5.69 -25.79 -13.23
C ALA A 780 6.09 -26.32 -11.83
N ASP A 781 7.30 -26.87 -11.69
CA ASP A 781 7.87 -27.39 -10.43
C ASP A 781 8.59 -26.31 -9.58
N LEU A 782 8.65 -25.04 -10.03
CA LEU A 782 9.01 -23.90 -9.17
C LEU A 782 8.06 -23.75 -7.96
N ASN A 783 6.91 -24.43 -8.00
CA ASN A 783 5.93 -24.54 -6.90
C ASN A 783 6.22 -25.67 -5.91
N SER A 784 7.35 -26.36 -6.05
CA SER A 784 7.66 -27.47 -5.16
C SER A 784 8.01 -26.97 -3.76
N GLU A 785 7.47 -27.63 -2.75
CA GLU A 785 7.89 -27.49 -1.34
C GLU A 785 9.42 -27.60 -1.19
N SER A 786 10.09 -28.28 -2.13
CA SER A 786 11.55 -28.36 -2.20
C SER A 786 12.23 -27.04 -2.57
N LEU A 787 11.73 -26.22 -3.51
CA LEU A 787 12.32 -24.91 -3.80
C LEU A 787 12.27 -24.01 -2.56
N GLY A 788 11.12 -23.99 -1.89
CA GLY A 788 10.95 -23.27 -0.64
C GLY A 788 11.96 -23.71 0.42
N LYS A 789 12.09 -25.02 0.64
CA LYS A 789 13.08 -25.59 1.58
C LYS A 789 14.52 -25.21 1.21
N THR A 790 14.89 -25.26 -0.07
CA THR A 790 16.24 -24.89 -0.52
C THR A 790 16.51 -23.39 -0.35
N LEU A 791 15.54 -22.52 -0.65
CA LEU A 791 15.66 -21.08 -0.40
C LEU A 791 15.76 -20.78 1.10
N ALA A 792 14.98 -21.46 1.92
CA ALA A 792 15.06 -21.34 3.37
C ALA A 792 16.44 -21.73 3.89
N GLU A 793 16.99 -22.87 3.43
CA GLU A 793 18.34 -23.31 3.78
C GLU A 793 19.41 -22.32 3.31
N LEU A 794 19.27 -21.78 2.09
CA LEU A 794 20.16 -20.76 1.56
C LEU A 794 20.18 -19.52 2.47
N ILE A 795 19.01 -18.97 2.81
CA ILE A 795 18.90 -17.76 3.65
C ILE A 795 19.55 -17.99 5.02
N ILE A 796 19.27 -19.12 5.69
CA ILE A 796 19.88 -19.45 6.99
C ILE A 796 21.40 -19.50 6.88
N ARG A 797 21.94 -20.20 5.88
CA ARG A 797 23.39 -20.33 5.71
C ARG A 797 24.06 -18.99 5.41
N VAL A 798 23.41 -18.14 4.62
CA VAL A 798 23.91 -16.79 4.32
C VAL A 798 23.92 -15.93 5.57
N ILE A 799 22.89 -15.97 6.41
CA ILE A 799 22.82 -15.20 7.66
C ILE A 799 24.03 -15.50 8.56
N PHE A 800 24.34 -16.77 8.78
CA PHE A 800 25.51 -17.17 9.58
C PHE A 800 26.85 -16.75 8.97
N LYS A 801 26.89 -16.46 7.66
CA LYS A 801 28.08 -15.91 6.99
C LYS A 801 28.17 -14.40 7.08
N ILE A 802 27.06 -13.70 7.29
CA ILE A 802 27.03 -12.24 7.16
C ILE A 802 26.81 -11.53 8.48
N ALA A 803 26.35 -12.25 9.50
CA ALA A 803 26.05 -11.72 10.81
C ALA A 803 26.42 -12.68 11.95
N PHE A 804 26.82 -12.09 13.08
CA PHE A 804 26.86 -12.79 14.36
C PHE A 804 25.48 -12.75 15.01
N VAL A 805 25.01 -13.89 15.50
CA VAL A 805 23.72 -14.00 16.20
C VAL A 805 24.00 -14.39 17.65
N SER A 806 23.64 -13.51 18.59
CA SER A 806 24.02 -13.68 20.01
C SER A 806 23.38 -14.92 20.65
N ASN A 807 22.10 -15.18 20.34
CA ASN A 807 21.39 -16.38 20.74
C ASN A 807 20.61 -16.95 19.54
N PRO A 808 21.24 -17.83 18.73
CA PRO A 808 20.63 -18.34 17.51
C PRO A 808 19.28 -19.03 17.74
N GLU A 809 19.14 -19.79 18.83
CA GLU A 809 17.91 -20.53 19.12
C GLU A 809 16.73 -19.59 19.38
N GLN A 810 16.94 -18.57 20.23
CA GLN A 810 15.91 -17.57 20.52
C GLN A 810 15.58 -16.72 19.30
N TYR A 811 16.60 -16.27 18.56
CA TYR A 811 16.45 -15.44 17.38
C TYR A 811 15.62 -16.14 16.29
N PHE A 812 16.01 -17.36 15.91
CA PHE A 812 15.28 -18.10 14.88
C PHE A 812 13.90 -18.54 15.37
N LYS A 813 13.73 -18.87 16.66
CA LYS A 813 12.41 -19.19 17.22
C LYS A 813 11.44 -18.01 17.10
N GLY A 814 11.87 -16.79 17.44
CA GLY A 814 11.06 -15.58 17.28
C GLY A 814 10.63 -15.37 15.83
N LEU A 815 11.59 -15.34 14.90
CA LEU A 815 11.29 -15.19 13.47
C LEU A 815 10.39 -16.28 12.90
N LEU A 816 10.58 -17.54 13.32
CA LEU A 816 9.83 -18.69 12.82
C LEU A 816 8.41 -18.77 13.38
N GLN A 817 8.28 -18.72 14.71
CA GLN A 817 7.04 -19.03 15.42
C GLN A 817 6.18 -17.78 15.63
N ASP A 818 6.82 -16.67 16.01
CA ASP A 818 6.10 -15.47 16.43
C ASP A 818 5.82 -14.56 15.22
N GLU A 819 6.75 -14.47 14.26
CA GLU A 819 6.63 -13.56 13.11
C GLU A 819 6.29 -14.22 11.77
N LEU A 820 6.33 -15.56 11.69
CA LEU A 820 6.16 -16.33 10.46
C LEU A 820 7.07 -15.85 9.30
N ALA A 821 8.29 -15.40 9.61
CA ALA A 821 9.22 -14.82 8.64
C ALA A 821 9.55 -15.76 7.46
N PHE A 822 9.62 -17.07 7.71
CA PHE A 822 9.73 -18.07 6.64
C PHE A 822 8.50 -18.12 5.76
N SER A 823 7.28 -18.10 6.33
CA SER A 823 6.07 -18.09 5.51
C SER A 823 6.09 -16.89 4.56
N ARG A 824 6.42 -15.69 5.08
CA ARG A 824 6.54 -14.47 4.26
C ARG A 824 7.57 -14.63 3.15
N ALA A 825 8.77 -15.14 3.48
CA ALA A 825 9.85 -15.31 2.51
C ALA A 825 9.52 -16.37 1.43
N LEU A 826 8.81 -17.43 1.80
CA LEU A 826 8.42 -18.53 0.92
C LEU A 826 7.30 -18.16 -0.05
N ASP A 827 6.43 -17.22 0.30
CA ASP A 827 5.37 -16.73 -0.60
C ASP A 827 5.96 -16.15 -1.91
N PHE A 828 7.24 -15.75 -1.92
CA PHE A 828 7.93 -15.19 -3.08
C PHE A 828 8.62 -16.21 -3.98
N THR A 829 8.39 -17.53 -3.81
CA THR A 829 8.91 -18.54 -4.75
C THR A 829 8.23 -18.50 -6.12
N ASN A 830 7.07 -17.83 -6.24
CA ASN A 830 6.15 -17.96 -7.37
C ASN A 830 6.13 -16.73 -8.29
N VAL A 831 7.21 -15.94 -8.31
CA VAL A 831 7.31 -14.70 -9.11
C VAL A 831 6.95 -14.92 -10.58
N ALA A 832 7.46 -15.99 -11.20
CA ALA A 832 7.19 -16.29 -12.61
C ALA A 832 5.69 -16.45 -12.90
N ILE A 833 4.97 -17.20 -12.06
CA ILE A 833 3.53 -17.45 -12.24
C ILE A 833 2.74 -16.17 -12.03
N ALA A 834 3.08 -15.40 -11.00
CA ALA A 834 2.40 -14.14 -10.72
C ALA A 834 2.58 -13.14 -11.87
N VAL A 835 3.77 -13.07 -12.48
CA VAL A 835 4.00 -12.29 -13.70
C VAL A 835 3.15 -12.83 -14.85
N TRP A 836 3.15 -14.14 -15.09
CA TRP A 836 2.43 -14.75 -16.22
C TRP A 836 0.91 -14.63 -16.13
N ASN A 837 0.35 -14.66 -14.92
CA ASN A 837 -1.08 -14.47 -14.70
C ASN A 837 -1.56 -13.07 -15.16
N ILE A 838 -0.63 -12.12 -15.31
CA ILE A 838 -0.93 -10.73 -15.68
C ILE A 838 -0.39 -10.39 -17.08
N LEU A 839 0.90 -10.64 -17.34
CA LEU A 839 1.59 -10.28 -18.59
C LEU A 839 1.58 -11.41 -19.65
N GLY A 840 1.06 -12.59 -19.31
CA GLY A 840 1.13 -13.77 -20.18
C GLY A 840 2.48 -14.48 -20.14
N LYS A 841 2.63 -15.58 -20.90
CA LYS A 841 3.80 -16.48 -20.85
C LYS A 841 5.07 -15.95 -21.52
N SER A 842 4.94 -14.94 -22.39
CA SER A 842 6.05 -14.33 -23.14
C SER A 842 6.06 -12.80 -22.94
N PRO A 843 6.31 -12.31 -21.71
CA PRO A 843 6.32 -10.89 -21.42
C PRO A 843 7.53 -10.16 -22.04
N LYS A 844 7.37 -8.88 -22.39
CA LYS A 844 8.43 -7.99 -22.91
C LYS A 844 9.36 -7.51 -21.78
N LEU A 845 10.29 -8.35 -21.35
CA LEU A 845 11.17 -8.07 -20.20
C LEU A 845 12.57 -7.61 -20.58
N GLN A 846 12.97 -7.79 -21.84
CA GLN A 846 14.28 -7.38 -22.35
C GLN A 846 14.15 -6.09 -23.17
N LEU A 847 15.23 -5.31 -23.26
CA LEU A 847 15.22 -4.07 -24.05
C LEU A 847 14.77 -4.33 -25.50
N MET A 848 15.30 -5.38 -26.12
CA MET A 848 15.05 -5.69 -27.53
C MET A 848 13.60 -6.11 -27.82
N ASP A 849 12.84 -6.54 -26.81
CA ASP A 849 11.40 -6.86 -26.96
C ASP A 849 10.57 -5.61 -27.30
N TRP A 850 11.10 -4.42 -27.00
CA TRP A 850 10.47 -3.13 -27.25
C TRP A 850 10.83 -2.53 -28.60
N LYS A 851 11.72 -3.15 -29.37
CA LYS A 851 12.08 -2.64 -30.69
C LYS A 851 10.89 -2.79 -31.64
N LEU A 852 10.37 -1.66 -32.11
CA LEU A 852 9.26 -1.63 -33.07
C LEU A 852 9.73 -2.14 -34.44
N SER A 853 9.04 -3.14 -35.00
CA SER A 853 9.41 -3.73 -36.29
C SER A 853 9.20 -2.79 -37.48
N ASP A 854 8.27 -1.84 -37.35
CA ASP A 854 7.73 -1.03 -38.46
C ASP A 854 8.11 0.46 -38.35
N SER A 855 8.98 0.84 -37.40
CA SER A 855 9.42 2.23 -37.21
C SER A 855 10.84 2.45 -37.73
N ASP A 856 11.00 3.40 -38.65
CA ASP A 856 12.30 3.87 -39.13
C ASP A 856 12.91 4.97 -38.23
N LYS A 857 12.21 5.40 -37.16
CA LYS A 857 12.68 6.47 -36.26
C LYS A 857 13.77 5.93 -35.31
N HIS A 858 15.03 6.19 -35.67
CA HIS A 858 16.21 5.87 -34.85
C HIS A 858 17.03 7.12 -34.55
N PHE A 859 17.49 7.24 -33.31
CA PHE A 859 18.24 8.40 -32.80
C PHE A 859 19.60 7.95 -32.24
N PRO A 860 20.61 7.70 -33.08
CA PRO A 860 21.95 7.32 -32.62
C PRO A 860 22.58 8.38 -31.72
N PRO A 861 23.33 8.01 -30.66
CA PRO A 861 23.94 8.98 -29.75
C PRO A 861 24.85 10.00 -30.47
N GLN A 862 24.61 11.29 -30.23
CA GLN A 862 25.43 12.39 -30.78
C GLN A 862 26.47 12.91 -29.78
N ARG A 863 26.32 12.60 -28.48
CA ARG A 863 27.20 13.08 -27.42
C ARG A 863 28.52 12.30 -27.35
N THR A 864 29.62 13.03 -27.17
CA THR A 864 30.96 12.48 -26.91
C THR A 864 31.43 12.66 -25.46
N ASN A 865 30.78 13.54 -24.70
CA ASN A 865 31.05 13.81 -23.29
C ASN A 865 29.76 13.73 -22.48
N ALA A 866 29.86 13.35 -21.22
CA ALA A 866 28.72 13.36 -20.30
C ALA A 866 28.30 14.80 -19.97
N TRP A 867 27.00 15.08 -20.03
CA TRP A 867 26.45 16.43 -19.88
C TRP A 867 25.95 16.72 -18.45
N ASN A 868 25.70 15.67 -17.67
CA ASN A 868 25.01 15.66 -16.37
C ASN A 868 25.91 15.19 -15.20
N ASN A 869 27.19 14.87 -15.44
CA ASN A 869 28.08 14.28 -14.42
C ASN A 869 28.12 15.06 -13.10
N GLU A 870 28.29 16.38 -13.18
CA GLU A 870 28.35 17.24 -11.98
C GLU A 870 27.05 17.18 -11.18
N THR A 871 25.90 17.22 -11.85
CA THR A 871 24.58 17.15 -11.20
C THR A 871 24.33 15.79 -10.56
N VAL A 872 24.65 14.70 -11.26
CA VAL A 872 24.50 13.34 -10.74
C VAL A 872 25.42 13.11 -9.54
N GLN A 873 26.67 13.60 -9.61
CA GLN A 873 27.61 13.57 -8.48
C GLN A 873 27.10 14.39 -7.30
N ASN A 874 26.66 15.63 -7.53
CA ASN A 874 26.13 16.51 -6.47
C ASN A 874 24.93 15.88 -5.77
N ILE A 875 24.00 15.22 -6.48
CA ILE A 875 22.85 14.54 -5.87
C ILE A 875 23.31 13.33 -5.03
N SER A 876 24.28 12.55 -5.53
CA SER A 876 24.86 11.45 -4.75
C SER A 876 25.57 11.96 -3.49
N GLU A 877 26.19 13.14 -3.54
CA GLU A 877 26.84 13.80 -2.39
C GLU A 877 25.83 14.44 -1.41
N GLU A 878 24.80 15.13 -1.91
CA GLU A 878 23.70 15.72 -1.12
C GLU A 878 22.88 14.64 -0.39
N ARG A 879 22.55 13.53 -1.07
CA ARG A 879 21.97 12.33 -0.45
C ARG A 879 22.76 11.86 0.75
N ALA A 880 24.07 12.03 0.68
CA ALA A 880 24.97 11.48 1.66
C ALA A 880 25.13 12.43 2.87
N ASN A 881 24.91 13.76 2.74
CA ASN A 881 24.98 14.79 3.80
C ASN A 881 26.02 14.45 4.89
N VAL A 882 27.22 14.13 4.40
CA VAL A 882 28.17 13.27 5.10
C VAL A 882 29.09 14.10 5.98
N PHE A 883 29.22 13.70 7.24
CA PHE A 883 30.34 14.13 8.08
C PHE A 883 31.07 12.93 8.67
N SER A 884 32.34 13.12 9.03
CA SER A 884 33.08 12.17 9.85
C SER A 884 32.50 12.22 11.28
N PRO A 885 31.91 11.12 11.79
CA PRO A 885 31.26 11.11 13.09
C PRO A 885 32.30 11.31 14.20
N LYS A 886 31.96 12.14 15.19
CA LYS A 886 32.75 12.33 16.40
C LYS A 886 32.04 11.69 17.60
N PRO A 887 32.78 11.10 18.56
CA PRO A 887 32.20 10.61 19.81
C PRO A 887 31.36 11.69 20.52
N GLY A 888 30.13 11.34 20.89
CA GLY A 888 29.22 12.21 21.65
C GLY A 888 29.41 12.11 23.17
N HIS A 889 28.52 12.77 23.92
CA HIS A 889 28.46 12.71 25.38
C HIS A 889 27.07 12.28 25.87
N GLY A 890 27.01 11.44 26.90
CA GLY A 890 25.76 10.97 27.52
C GLY A 890 25.15 9.72 26.89
N GLU A 891 23.93 9.38 27.28
CA GLU A 891 23.19 8.26 26.68
C GLU A 891 22.82 8.56 25.22
N PRO A 892 22.80 7.54 24.33
CA PRO A 892 22.29 7.73 22.98
C PRO A 892 20.86 8.28 23.00
N PRO A 893 20.53 9.26 22.13
CA PRO A 893 19.17 9.77 21.97
C PRO A 893 18.14 8.63 21.83
N PRO A 894 16.95 8.72 22.46
CA PRO A 894 15.91 7.72 22.33
C PRO A 894 15.54 7.39 20.88
N GLU A 895 15.65 8.38 19.99
CA GLU A 895 15.36 8.28 18.56
C GLU A 895 16.30 7.30 17.85
N LEU A 896 17.56 7.18 18.29
CA LEU A 896 18.52 6.18 17.76
C LEU A 896 18.26 4.76 18.30
N LYS A 897 17.45 4.63 19.36
CA LYS A 897 16.99 3.35 19.90
C LYS A 897 15.71 2.87 19.18
N SER A 898 14.94 3.77 18.58
CA SER A 898 13.75 3.43 17.78
C SER A 898 14.16 2.99 16.39
N VAL A 899 13.96 1.70 16.08
CA VAL A 899 14.26 1.15 14.75
C VAL A 899 13.26 1.59 13.68
N ASP A 900 12.05 2.03 14.04
CA ASP A 900 10.97 2.37 13.08
C ASP A 900 11.30 3.54 12.14
N HIS A 901 12.26 4.40 12.53
CA HIS A 901 12.73 5.50 11.69
C HIS A 901 13.93 5.13 10.81
N LEU A 902 14.59 4.01 11.07
CA LEU A 902 15.82 3.60 10.39
C LEU A 902 15.51 2.66 9.23
N LYS A 903 15.84 3.05 8.00
CA LYS A 903 15.77 2.14 6.84
C LYS A 903 16.96 1.18 6.83
N HIS A 904 16.81 0.01 6.19
CA HIS A 904 17.91 -0.97 6.08
C HIS A 904 19.15 -0.41 5.37
N ARG A 905 18.97 0.53 4.43
CA ARG A 905 20.03 1.26 3.72
C ARG A 905 20.76 2.32 4.55
N GLU A 906 20.15 2.77 5.65
CA GLU A 906 20.72 3.77 6.58
C GLU A 906 21.59 3.11 7.64
N ARG A 907 21.47 1.79 7.82
CA ARG A 907 22.49 0.98 8.48
C ARG A 907 23.63 0.71 7.50
N LYS A 908 24.89 0.85 7.92
CA LYS A 908 26.06 0.49 7.12
C LYS A 908 27.04 -0.36 7.92
N VAL A 909 27.56 -1.40 7.28
CA VAL A 909 28.60 -2.26 7.84
C VAL A 909 29.95 -1.83 7.28
N PHE A 910 30.86 -1.47 8.16
CA PHE A 910 32.21 -1.04 7.81
C PHE A 910 33.22 -2.02 8.39
N SER A 911 33.72 -2.93 7.54
CA SER A 911 34.72 -3.92 7.92
C SER A 911 35.79 -4.08 6.83
N LEU A 912 37.06 -4.16 7.24
CA LEU A 912 38.19 -4.67 6.45
C LEU A 912 38.59 -6.09 6.89
N LEU A 913 37.83 -6.69 7.81
CA LEU A 913 38.17 -7.92 8.49
C LEU A 913 37.22 -9.03 8.01
N ASP A 914 37.79 -10.02 7.31
CA ASP A 914 37.15 -11.31 7.12
C ASP A 914 37.22 -12.08 8.43
N ILE A 915 36.12 -12.09 9.19
CA ILE A 915 36.05 -12.72 10.52
C ILE A 915 36.43 -14.20 10.44
N HIS A 916 35.94 -14.92 9.43
CA HIS A 916 36.20 -16.35 9.29
C HIS A 916 37.66 -16.64 8.95
N LEU A 917 38.26 -15.85 8.04
CA LEU A 917 39.67 -15.98 7.70
C LEU A 917 40.58 -15.63 8.88
N TRP A 918 40.24 -14.61 9.66
CA TRP A 918 40.98 -14.24 10.88
C TRP A 918 40.89 -15.31 11.97
N ASP A 919 39.72 -15.93 12.14
CA ASP A 919 39.53 -17.02 13.10
C ASP A 919 40.35 -18.25 12.68
N LYS A 920 40.39 -18.55 11.38
CA LYS A 920 41.26 -19.59 10.81
C LYS A 920 42.74 -19.26 10.98
N ALA A 921 43.14 -18.00 10.76
CA ALA A 921 44.52 -17.57 10.89
C ALA A 921 45.03 -17.67 12.34
N SER A 922 44.14 -17.55 13.33
CA SER A 922 44.43 -17.62 14.76
C SER A 922 45.52 -16.62 15.14
N TRP A 923 45.14 -15.34 15.22
CA TRP A 923 46.05 -14.27 15.64
C TRP A 923 46.49 -14.48 17.09
N SER A 924 47.81 -14.61 17.30
CA SER A 924 48.38 -15.06 18.57
C SER A 924 49.37 -14.08 19.20
N GLY A 925 49.91 -13.12 18.44
CA GLY A 925 50.78 -12.09 19.03
C GLY A 925 51.14 -10.94 18.09
N THR A 926 51.99 -10.04 18.59
CA THR A 926 52.54 -8.92 17.82
C THR A 926 54.06 -8.90 18.00
N GLY A 927 54.78 -8.89 16.88
CA GLY A 927 56.23 -8.77 16.84
C GLY A 927 56.66 -7.36 16.43
N PHE A 928 57.79 -6.90 16.97
CA PHE A 928 58.42 -5.64 16.58
C PHE A 928 59.81 -5.95 16.03
N GLY A 929 60.12 -5.44 14.84
CA GLY A 929 61.34 -5.76 14.09
C GLY A 929 61.97 -4.55 13.40
N LEU A 930 63.18 -4.75 12.91
CA LEU A 930 63.90 -3.80 12.05
C LEU A 930 64.30 -4.52 10.77
N ILE A 931 63.82 -4.03 9.64
CA ILE A 931 64.16 -4.56 8.32
C ILE A 931 65.47 -3.89 7.86
N PRO A 932 66.54 -4.66 7.61
CA PRO A 932 67.78 -4.11 7.07
C PRO A 932 67.54 -3.52 5.67
N ASN A 933 67.97 -2.28 5.44
CA ASN A 933 67.88 -1.63 4.14
C ASN A 933 69.27 -1.21 3.65
N ASN A 934 69.50 -1.32 2.34
CA ASN A 934 70.75 -0.99 1.64
C ASN A 934 71.18 0.49 1.77
N ARG A 935 70.35 1.36 2.36
CA ARG A 935 70.62 2.79 2.58
C ARG A 935 71.07 3.15 4.01
N ASN A 936 71.46 2.17 4.84
CA ASN A 936 71.88 2.36 6.25
C ASN A 936 70.83 2.97 7.19
N LEU A 937 69.55 2.96 6.81
CA LEU A 937 68.41 3.32 7.67
C LEU A 937 67.48 2.10 7.77
N PRO A 938 67.42 1.41 8.92
CA PRO A 938 66.52 0.27 9.09
C PRO A 938 65.06 0.73 9.04
N LEU A 939 64.20 -0.03 8.36
CA LEU A 939 62.76 0.25 8.34
C LEU A 939 62.12 -0.42 9.56
N LEU A 940 61.22 0.29 10.24
CA LEU A 940 60.50 -0.23 11.39
C LEU A 940 59.40 -1.20 10.94
N GLU A 941 59.32 -2.37 11.58
CA GLU A 941 58.36 -3.42 11.23
C GLU A 941 57.47 -3.78 12.44
N LEU A 942 56.16 -3.84 12.20
CA LEU A 942 55.17 -4.36 13.14
C LEU A 942 54.52 -5.60 12.52
N ALA A 943 54.82 -6.77 13.06
CA ALA A 943 54.32 -8.04 12.56
C ALA A 943 53.10 -8.52 13.36
N LEU A 944 52.00 -8.82 12.69
CA LEU A 944 50.87 -9.56 13.29
C LEU A 944 51.19 -11.06 13.20
N LEU A 945 51.35 -11.72 14.36
CA LEU A 945 51.82 -13.09 14.44
C LEU A 945 50.66 -14.09 14.55
N PHE A 946 50.52 -14.94 13.55
CA PHE A 946 49.44 -15.92 13.39
C PHE A 946 49.95 -17.37 13.57
N GLN A 947 49.04 -18.34 13.67
CA GLN A 947 49.39 -19.76 13.72
C GLN A 947 49.27 -20.46 12.35
N ASP A 948 48.40 -19.97 11.46
CA ASP A 948 48.26 -20.49 10.09
C ASP A 948 48.93 -19.54 9.09
N GLU A 949 50.03 -20.00 8.49
CA GLU A 949 50.80 -19.25 7.50
C GLU A 949 49.97 -18.89 6.26
N ASN A 950 49.19 -19.83 5.72
CA ASN A 950 48.45 -19.59 4.48
C ASN A 950 47.31 -18.59 4.69
N ALA A 951 46.57 -18.72 5.79
CA ALA A 951 45.50 -17.79 6.14
C ALA A 951 46.05 -16.39 6.42
N SER A 952 47.17 -16.28 7.15
CA SER A 952 47.80 -14.97 7.44
C SER A 952 48.28 -14.24 6.18
N LYS A 953 48.94 -14.95 5.26
CA LYS A 953 49.36 -14.39 3.96
C LYS A 953 48.16 -13.91 3.16
N LYS A 954 47.05 -14.66 3.21
CA LYS A 954 45.82 -14.32 2.49
C LYS A 954 45.18 -13.03 3.00
N ILE A 955 45.15 -12.79 4.32
CA ILE A 955 44.65 -11.54 4.91
C ILE A 955 45.37 -10.33 4.31
N PHE A 956 46.71 -10.36 4.29
CA PHE A 956 47.51 -9.25 3.77
C PHE A 956 47.45 -9.13 2.25
N TYR A 957 47.31 -10.24 1.53
CA TYR A 957 47.07 -10.20 0.09
C TYR A 957 45.76 -9.47 -0.24
N GLN A 958 44.67 -9.76 0.47
CA GLN A 958 43.39 -9.06 0.32
C GLN A 958 43.52 -7.57 0.63
N TRP A 959 44.15 -7.22 1.76
CA TRP A 959 44.38 -5.81 2.10
C TRP A 959 45.21 -5.08 1.06
N ARG A 960 46.29 -5.69 0.53
CA ARG A 960 47.09 -5.06 -0.52
C ARG A 960 46.34 -4.90 -1.83
N LYS A 961 45.41 -5.79 -2.16
CA LYS A 961 44.56 -5.62 -3.34
C LYS A 961 43.58 -4.46 -3.18
N ASP A 962 42.99 -4.32 -1.99
CA ASP A 962 41.96 -3.31 -1.72
C ASP A 962 42.54 -1.92 -1.40
N ILE A 963 43.74 -1.86 -0.81
CA ILE A 963 44.37 -0.64 -0.27
C ILE A 963 45.65 -0.27 -1.04
N GLY A 964 46.42 -1.26 -1.49
CA GLY A 964 47.74 -1.09 -2.08
C GLY A 964 48.89 -1.41 -1.10
N ASP A 965 50.11 -1.17 -1.58
CA ASP A 965 51.35 -1.42 -0.82
C ASP A 965 51.65 -0.32 0.21
N GLU A 966 51.01 0.84 0.06
CA GLU A 966 51.01 1.96 0.98
C GLU A 966 49.56 2.30 1.32
N ASP A 967 49.22 2.32 2.61
CA ASP A 967 47.90 2.74 3.08
C ASP A 967 47.85 4.28 3.16
N VAL A 968 47.91 4.92 1.99
CA VAL A 968 47.95 6.39 1.82
C VAL A 968 46.78 7.08 2.53
N GLU A 969 45.65 6.40 2.54
CA GLU A 969 44.39 6.87 3.10
C GLU A 969 44.20 6.49 4.58
N GLU A 970 45.15 5.76 5.17
CA GLU A 970 45.15 5.27 6.55
C GLU A 970 43.84 4.52 6.93
N LYS A 971 43.34 3.69 6.02
CA LYS A 971 42.12 2.87 6.18
C LYS A 971 42.23 1.86 7.32
N ILE A 972 43.41 1.27 7.52
CA ILE A 972 43.66 0.32 8.61
C ILE A 972 43.99 1.10 9.87
N ARG A 973 43.17 0.95 10.91
CA ARG A 973 43.48 1.46 12.25
C ARG A 973 44.26 0.41 13.04
N VAL A 974 45.42 0.79 13.53
CA VAL A 974 46.20 0.04 14.51
C VAL A 974 46.25 0.85 15.80
N SER A 975 45.69 0.32 16.89
CA SER A 975 45.79 0.91 18.22
C SER A 975 46.50 -0.02 19.19
N ILE A 976 47.36 0.55 20.03
CA ILE A 976 48.04 -0.13 21.14
C ILE A 976 47.59 0.55 22.43
N ILE A 977 46.86 -0.19 23.25
CA ILE A 977 46.31 0.27 24.52
C ILE A 977 47.21 -0.22 25.66
N THR A 978 47.87 0.68 26.37
CA THR A 978 48.80 0.35 27.47
C THR A 978 48.17 0.54 28.85
N GLY A 979 48.75 -0.04 29.89
CA GLY A 979 48.28 0.15 31.27
C GLY A 979 46.90 -0.47 31.56
N ILE A 980 46.57 -1.56 30.86
CA ILE A 980 45.30 -2.31 31.02
C ILE A 980 45.26 -3.15 32.30
N ASP A 981 46.42 -3.47 32.88
CA ASP A 981 46.54 -4.32 34.07
C ASP A 981 47.62 -3.78 35.04
N ALA A 982 47.21 -3.46 36.26
CA ALA A 982 48.07 -3.01 37.33
C ALA A 982 48.98 -4.13 37.89
N ASP A 983 48.57 -5.39 37.76
CA ASP A 983 49.40 -6.53 38.20
C ASP A 983 50.52 -6.84 37.19
N ASN A 984 50.31 -6.50 35.91
CA ASN A 984 51.32 -6.56 34.87
C ASN A 984 51.38 -5.24 34.07
N PRO A 985 52.16 -4.23 34.53
CA PRO A 985 52.23 -2.93 33.86
C PRO A 985 52.76 -2.97 32.42
N ALA A 986 53.46 -4.03 32.03
CA ALA A 986 53.94 -4.23 30.65
C ALA A 986 52.84 -4.79 29.72
N ALA A 987 51.69 -5.20 30.25
CA ALA A 987 50.57 -5.68 29.45
C ALA A 987 49.99 -4.56 28.60
N TYR A 988 49.68 -4.90 27.35
CA TYR A 988 49.04 -4.00 26.40
C TYR A 988 48.09 -4.78 25.50
N ARG A 989 47.17 -4.08 24.85
CA ARG A 989 46.20 -4.67 23.92
C ARG A 989 46.37 -4.05 22.55
N VAL A 990 46.47 -4.87 21.51
CA VAL A 990 46.52 -4.42 20.12
C VAL A 990 45.12 -4.55 19.55
N VAL A 991 44.61 -3.47 18.96
CA VAL A 991 43.32 -3.40 18.30
C VAL A 991 43.54 -3.09 16.82
N ILE A 992 42.97 -3.92 15.96
CA ILE A 992 43.03 -3.80 14.50
C ILE A 992 41.60 -3.65 13.98
N GLY A 993 41.35 -2.67 13.12
CA GLY A 993 40.04 -2.52 12.46
C GLY A 993 40.02 -1.42 11.42
N MET A 994 38.83 -1.01 11.00
CA MET A 994 38.64 0.13 10.10
C MET A 994 38.89 1.43 10.87
N ASN A 995 39.57 2.39 10.24
CA ASN A 995 39.71 3.74 10.77
C ASN A 995 38.35 4.50 10.74
N PRO A 996 37.83 4.95 11.89
CA PRO A 996 36.56 5.69 11.96
C PRO A 996 36.55 7.00 11.17
N ASP A 997 37.71 7.58 10.85
CA ASP A 997 37.78 8.79 10.02
C ASP A 997 37.24 8.57 8.60
N TRP A 998 37.22 7.31 8.14
CA TRP A 998 36.61 6.87 6.88
C TRP A 998 35.09 6.70 6.96
N LEU A 999 34.50 6.79 8.16
CA LEU A 999 33.06 6.73 8.30
C LEU A 999 32.44 7.97 7.67
N LYS A 1000 31.60 7.71 6.67
CA LYS A 1000 30.80 8.71 6.00
C LYS A 1000 29.34 8.56 6.47
N ALA A 1001 28.93 9.44 7.39
CA ALA A 1001 27.66 9.38 8.08
C ALA A 1001 26.72 10.56 7.81
N SER A 1002 25.42 10.28 7.64
CA SER A 1002 24.35 11.27 7.81
C SER A 1002 23.85 11.29 9.27
N SER A 1003 23.08 12.30 9.66
CA SER A 1003 22.58 12.52 11.02
C SER A 1003 21.84 11.33 11.64
N ASP A 1004 21.17 10.52 10.82
CA ASP A 1004 20.23 9.47 11.28
C ASP A 1004 20.65 8.05 10.87
N SER A 1005 21.93 7.87 10.53
CA SER A 1005 22.47 6.56 10.13
C SER A 1005 23.01 5.73 11.31
N GLN A 1006 22.99 4.41 11.16
CA GLN A 1006 23.66 3.48 12.09
C GLN A 1006 24.88 2.83 11.43
N PHE A 1007 25.97 2.66 12.20
CA PHE A 1007 27.20 2.06 11.71
C PHE A 1007 27.62 0.89 12.58
N ILE A 1008 28.12 -0.16 11.93
CA ILE A 1008 28.75 -1.28 12.62
C ILE A 1008 30.21 -1.32 12.22
N LEU A 1009 31.08 -1.22 13.22
CA LEU A 1009 32.53 -1.32 13.09
C LEU A 1009 32.99 -2.65 13.65
N THR A 1010 33.77 -3.38 12.86
CA THR A 1010 34.36 -4.64 13.28
C THR A 1010 35.81 -4.41 13.69
N TYR A 1011 36.20 -4.93 14.86
CA TYR A 1011 37.58 -4.90 15.36
C TYR A 1011 38.05 -6.31 15.73
N ARG A 1012 39.36 -6.56 15.57
CA ARG A 1012 40.08 -7.70 16.12
C ARG A 1012 41.00 -7.21 17.22
N ILE A 1013 41.06 -7.96 18.30
CA ILE A 1013 41.68 -7.54 19.55
C ILE A 1013 42.56 -8.67 20.06
N ASN A 1014 43.81 -8.36 20.40
CA ASN A 1014 44.73 -9.31 21.02
C ASN A 1014 45.41 -8.70 22.24
N THR A 1015 45.42 -9.45 23.36
CA THR A 1015 46.03 -9.01 24.62
C THR A 1015 47.42 -9.61 24.74
N MET A 1016 48.42 -8.73 24.88
CA MET A 1016 49.82 -9.09 25.01
C MET A 1016 50.24 -9.01 26.46
N ASN A 1017 50.85 -10.08 26.97
CA ASN A 1017 51.35 -10.20 28.34
C ASN A 1017 52.88 -10.39 28.36
N PRO A 1018 53.68 -9.43 27.87
CA PRO A 1018 55.12 -9.56 27.88
C PRO A 1018 55.68 -9.49 29.31
N ARG A 1019 56.91 -9.97 29.51
CA ARG A 1019 57.62 -9.88 30.79
C ARG A 1019 58.12 -8.47 31.10
N ASP A 1020 58.38 -7.67 30.06
CA ASP A 1020 58.86 -6.29 30.14
C ASP A 1020 58.41 -5.52 28.88
N SER A 1021 58.51 -4.19 28.92
CA SER A 1021 58.04 -3.29 27.85
C SER A 1021 59.09 -3.02 26.76
N ARG A 1022 60.31 -3.59 26.85
CA ARG A 1022 61.45 -3.17 26.02
C ARG A 1022 61.16 -3.15 24.52
N ASN A 1023 60.48 -4.16 24.00
CA ASN A 1023 60.20 -4.26 22.57
C ASN A 1023 59.21 -3.19 22.10
N LEU A 1024 58.18 -2.91 22.91
CA LEU A 1024 57.19 -1.88 22.60
C LEU A 1024 57.81 -0.49 22.74
N ASP A 1025 58.55 -0.23 23.82
CA ASP A 1025 59.22 1.05 24.06
C ASP A 1025 60.22 1.38 22.94
N GLN A 1026 61.02 0.39 22.49
CA GLN A 1026 61.93 0.56 21.36
C GLN A 1026 61.20 0.86 20.06
N PHE A 1027 60.05 0.22 19.82
CA PHE A 1027 59.22 0.50 18.66
C PHE A 1027 58.68 1.94 18.70
N ILE A 1028 58.13 2.37 19.85
CA ILE A 1028 57.61 3.73 20.05
C ILE A 1028 58.71 4.77 19.80
N ASP A 1029 59.86 4.63 20.47
CA ASP A 1029 61.00 5.53 20.34
C ASP A 1029 61.52 5.64 18.89
N MET A 1030 61.43 4.55 18.12
CA MET A 1030 61.86 4.53 16.73
C MET A 1030 60.80 5.12 15.81
N PHE A 1031 59.52 4.83 16.05
CA PHE A 1031 58.41 5.39 15.29
C PHE A 1031 58.35 6.91 15.42
N GLU A 1032 58.55 7.46 16.61
CA GLU A 1032 58.63 8.92 16.82
C GLU A 1032 59.74 9.59 16.01
N LYS A 1033 60.82 8.86 15.70
CA LYS A 1033 61.94 9.36 14.88
C LYS A 1033 61.71 9.21 13.38
N LEU A 1034 61.09 8.12 12.94
CA LEU A 1034 60.91 7.78 11.52
C LEU A 1034 59.60 8.29 10.94
N GLY A 1035 58.51 8.29 11.73
CA GLY A 1035 57.16 8.70 11.31
C GLY A 1035 56.41 7.70 10.42
N PHE A 1036 56.95 6.49 10.23
CA PHE A 1036 56.30 5.42 9.47
C PHE A 1036 56.78 4.03 9.94
N TYR A 1037 56.00 2.99 9.63
CA TYR A 1037 56.34 1.58 9.86
C TYR A 1037 55.74 0.70 8.76
N ILE A 1038 56.22 -0.54 8.65
CA ILE A 1038 55.65 -1.56 7.76
C ILE A 1038 54.86 -2.55 8.62
N LEU A 1039 53.56 -2.66 8.34
CA LEU A 1039 52.68 -3.67 8.92
C LEU A 1039 52.83 -4.96 8.11
N THR A 1040 53.22 -6.07 8.75
CA THR A 1040 53.48 -7.35 8.06
C THR A 1040 52.72 -8.51 8.71
N PRO A 1041 52.40 -9.59 7.97
CA PRO A 1041 52.02 -10.84 8.60
C PRO A 1041 53.27 -11.59 9.05
N GLY A 1042 53.14 -12.34 10.13
CA GLY A 1042 54.13 -13.33 10.53
C GLY A 1042 53.45 -14.61 11.03
N CYS A 1043 54.21 -15.70 11.06
CA CYS A 1043 53.76 -16.98 11.59
C CYS A 1043 54.66 -17.42 12.74
N VAL A 1044 54.07 -17.88 13.84
CA VAL A 1044 54.80 -18.45 14.98
C VAL A 1044 54.89 -19.97 14.80
N SER A 1045 56.05 -20.55 15.08
CA SER A 1045 56.21 -22.00 15.11
C SER A 1045 55.29 -22.66 16.14
N GLN A 1046 54.90 -23.91 15.92
CA GLN A 1046 53.97 -24.64 16.81
C GLN A 1046 54.44 -24.74 18.28
N ASP A 1047 55.74 -24.65 18.51
CA ASP A 1047 56.37 -24.66 19.84
C ASP A 1047 56.61 -23.25 20.41
N GLY A 1048 56.24 -22.18 19.70
CA GLY A 1048 56.40 -20.79 20.11
C GLY A 1048 57.85 -20.28 20.10
N SER A 1049 58.80 -21.07 19.57
CA SER A 1049 60.24 -20.81 19.70
C SER A 1049 60.81 -19.88 18.63
N SER A 1050 60.17 -19.78 17.47
CA SER A 1050 60.58 -18.89 16.38
C SER A 1050 59.37 -18.26 15.69
N ALA A 1051 59.58 -17.08 15.11
CA ALA A 1051 58.59 -16.37 14.32
C ALA A 1051 59.19 -16.00 12.96
N ASN A 1052 58.48 -16.33 11.89
CA ASN A 1052 58.83 -15.96 10.52
C ASN A 1052 58.01 -14.75 10.11
N PHE A 1053 58.68 -13.69 9.67
CA PHE A 1053 58.03 -12.45 9.23
C PHE A 1053 58.00 -12.45 7.70
N PHE A 1054 56.85 -12.13 7.11
CA PHE A 1054 56.63 -12.13 5.66
C PHE A 1054 56.66 -10.69 5.14
N THR A 1055 57.83 -10.07 5.21
CA THR A 1055 58.02 -8.65 4.90
C THR A 1055 57.66 -8.30 3.45
N GLU A 1056 57.73 -9.26 2.53
CA GLU A 1056 57.30 -9.10 1.14
C GLU A 1056 55.81 -8.78 0.99
N LEU A 1057 54.99 -9.06 2.02
CA LEU A 1057 53.56 -8.74 2.11
C LEU A 1057 53.27 -7.46 2.92
N GLY A 1058 54.30 -6.70 3.26
CA GLY A 1058 54.17 -5.51 4.10
C GLY A 1058 53.37 -4.38 3.47
N ILE A 1059 52.66 -3.64 4.33
CA ILE A 1059 51.91 -2.42 4.00
C ILE A 1059 52.55 -1.26 4.75
N LEU A 1060 52.94 -0.20 4.02
CA LEU A 1060 53.51 1.00 4.64
C LEU A 1060 52.41 1.83 5.33
N LYS A 1061 52.65 2.21 6.58
CA LYS A 1061 51.74 2.95 7.47
C LYS A 1061 52.42 4.16 8.07
N LYS A 1062 51.71 5.29 8.18
CA LYS A 1062 52.19 6.52 8.83
C LYS A 1062 51.44 6.84 10.13
N GLN A 1063 50.31 6.18 10.39
CA GLN A 1063 49.52 6.40 11.61
C GLN A 1063 49.47 5.14 12.49
N ILE A 1064 49.66 5.34 13.80
CA ILE A 1064 49.41 4.35 14.86
C ILE A 1064 48.90 5.06 16.12
N PHE A 1065 47.95 4.46 16.82
CA PHE A 1065 47.32 5.07 18.00
C PHE A 1065 47.78 4.38 19.28
N ILE A 1066 48.72 5.00 20.01
CA ILE A 1066 49.26 4.44 21.25
C ILE A 1066 48.70 5.24 22.43
N ARG A 1067 47.84 4.60 23.23
CA ARG A 1067 47.02 5.31 24.24
C ARG A 1067 46.99 4.54 25.56
N PRO A 1068 47.22 5.19 26.71
CA PRO A 1068 46.95 4.59 28.01
C PRO A 1068 45.44 4.30 28.19
N ALA A 1069 45.11 3.14 28.74
CA ALA A 1069 43.73 2.70 28.97
C ALA A 1069 42.90 3.71 29.79
N TRP A 1070 43.53 4.43 30.74
CA TRP A 1070 42.83 5.41 31.57
C TRP A 1070 42.25 6.60 30.78
N GLN A 1071 42.75 6.87 29.56
CA GLN A 1071 42.29 7.95 28.69
C GLN A 1071 41.12 7.56 27.79
N ILE A 1072 40.70 6.29 27.79
CA ILE A 1072 39.66 5.78 26.90
C ILE A 1072 38.30 5.89 27.58
N GLY A 1073 37.38 6.66 27.00
CA GLY A 1073 36.03 6.87 27.52
C GLY A 1073 34.98 5.93 26.94
N GLU A 1074 33.75 5.97 27.50
CA GLU A 1074 32.64 5.09 27.13
C GLU A 1074 32.12 5.20 25.69
N HIS A 1075 32.43 6.29 24.98
CA HIS A 1075 32.05 6.54 23.57
C HIS A 1075 33.26 6.57 22.63
N ASP A 1076 34.46 6.30 23.14
CA ASP A 1076 35.69 6.27 22.35
C ASP A 1076 35.70 5.03 21.44
N PHE A 1077 36.22 5.14 20.21
CA PHE A 1077 36.30 4.00 19.30
C PHE A 1077 37.21 2.88 19.82
N ASP A 1078 38.24 3.24 20.61
CA ASP A 1078 39.17 2.27 21.21
C ASP A 1078 38.58 1.62 22.48
N VAL A 1079 37.36 1.98 22.91
CA VAL A 1079 36.69 1.37 24.09
C VAL A 1079 36.45 -0.12 23.94
N CYS A 1080 36.35 -0.61 22.69
CA CYS A 1080 36.26 -2.05 22.40
C CYS A 1080 37.47 -2.82 22.95
N GLY A 1081 38.63 -2.16 23.06
CA GLY A 1081 39.84 -2.69 23.66
C GLY A 1081 39.91 -2.53 25.18
N ILE A 1082 38.82 -2.20 25.89
CA ILE A 1082 38.72 -2.24 27.35
C ILE A 1082 37.80 -3.39 27.75
N GLN A 1083 38.21 -4.20 28.72
CA GLN A 1083 37.42 -5.32 29.24
C GLN A 1083 36.84 -5.00 30.63
N PRO A 1084 35.65 -5.53 30.98
CA PRO A 1084 34.96 -5.24 32.25
C PRO A 1084 35.79 -5.52 33.52
N ASP A 1085 36.74 -6.45 33.42
CA ASP A 1085 37.63 -6.95 34.46
C ASP A 1085 39.05 -6.38 34.42
N ASP A 1086 39.35 -5.47 33.49
CA ASP A 1086 40.65 -4.78 33.43
C ASP A 1086 40.94 -4.02 34.74
N LYS A 1087 42.18 -4.16 35.23
CA LYS A 1087 42.72 -3.41 36.37
C LYS A 1087 43.53 -2.22 35.86
N VAL A 1088 42.85 -1.24 35.27
CA VAL A 1088 43.48 -0.13 34.58
C VAL A 1088 44.39 0.70 35.50
N ILE A 1089 45.61 0.98 35.05
CA ILE A 1089 46.56 1.85 35.74
C ILE A 1089 46.14 3.32 35.56
N ILE A 1090 45.81 3.98 36.67
CA ILE A 1090 45.41 5.39 36.70
C ILE A 1090 46.51 6.17 37.44
N PRO A 1091 47.12 7.21 36.84
CA PRO A 1091 48.09 8.08 37.51
C PRO A 1091 47.50 8.78 38.75
N GLU A 1092 48.28 8.93 39.82
CA GLU A 1092 47.81 9.49 41.11
C GLU A 1092 47.29 10.94 41.02
N ASP A 1093 47.74 11.70 40.02
CA ASP A 1093 47.37 13.09 39.77
C ASP A 1093 46.07 13.26 38.96
N VAL A 1094 45.52 12.17 38.41
CA VAL A 1094 44.31 12.20 37.58
C VAL A 1094 43.07 11.95 38.42
N LYS A 1095 42.19 12.95 38.50
CA LYS A 1095 40.85 12.84 39.10
C LYS A 1095 39.81 12.58 38.02
N ASP A 1096 38.91 11.63 38.26
CA ASP A 1096 37.82 11.24 37.36
C ASP A 1096 38.24 10.84 35.92
N PRO A 1097 39.09 9.81 35.76
CA PRO A 1097 39.53 9.37 34.44
C PRO A 1097 38.35 8.79 33.63
N PRO A 1098 38.30 9.05 32.30
CA PRO A 1098 37.18 8.64 31.45
C PRO A 1098 36.93 7.12 31.41
N VAL A 1099 37.95 6.30 31.71
CA VAL A 1099 37.81 4.83 31.74
C VAL A 1099 36.84 4.33 32.81
N VAL A 1100 36.59 5.11 33.86
CA VAL A 1100 35.69 4.70 34.97
C VAL A 1100 34.25 4.56 34.46
N SER A 1101 33.77 5.49 33.64
CA SER A 1101 32.44 5.39 33.03
C SER A 1101 32.38 4.25 32.02
N ALA A 1102 33.45 4.06 31.22
CA ALA A 1102 33.56 2.95 30.28
C ALA A 1102 33.42 1.58 30.98
N LEU A 1103 34.18 1.35 32.07
CA LEU A 1103 34.11 0.12 32.85
C LEU A 1103 32.74 -0.09 33.50
N ALA A 1104 32.11 0.97 34.01
CA ALA A 1104 30.76 0.89 34.58
C ALA A 1104 29.73 0.44 33.53
N ARG A 1105 29.78 1.04 32.32
CA ARG A 1105 28.91 0.67 31.19
C ARG A 1105 29.16 -0.77 30.74
N LEU A 1106 30.41 -1.16 30.55
CA LEU A 1106 30.79 -2.51 30.12
C LEU A 1106 30.38 -3.59 31.14
N ARG A 1107 30.51 -3.31 32.44
CA ARG A 1107 30.01 -4.21 33.50
C ARG A 1107 28.50 -4.36 33.44
N LYS A 1108 27.76 -3.25 33.28
CA LYS A 1108 26.29 -3.28 33.13
C LYS A 1108 25.84 -4.12 31.92
N LEU A 1109 26.62 -4.11 30.83
CA LEU A 1109 26.36 -4.93 29.64
C LEU A 1109 26.69 -6.41 29.86
N LYS A 1110 27.76 -6.75 30.60
CA LYS A 1110 28.16 -8.15 30.91
C LYS A 1110 27.14 -8.90 31.79
N TYR A 1111 26.38 -8.17 32.61
CA TYR A 1111 25.39 -8.73 33.55
C TYR A 1111 23.93 -8.65 33.06
N ARG A 1112 23.72 -8.24 31.80
CA ARG A 1112 22.46 -8.39 31.06
C ARG A 1112 22.58 -9.59 30.14
#